data_AF-B7G941-F1
#
_entry.id   AF-B7G941-F1
#
_cell.length_a   1.000
_cell.length_b   1.000
_cell.length_c   1.000
_cell.angle_alpha   90.00
_cell.angle_beta   90.00
_cell.angle_gamma   90.00
#
_symmetry.space_group_name_H-M   'P 1'
#
loop_
_entity.id
_entity.type
_entity.pdbx_description
1 polymer ?
#
loop_
_entity_poly.entity_id
_entity_poly.type
_entity_poly.pdbx_seq_one_letter_code
_entity_poly.pdbx_strand_id
1 'polypeptide(L)'
;MPLHQRHSITQAPSTTNGRLWKSPRKDPDKSNPDRKDSRCLSPQKQNGEPLSIVWLALVFGSLVYTAVKLHRTILPNISEHLPGSSLYADEFVARSSPSCTLWLAESIVFPGERGVFVGTATPMGQALAPPEVLLAIVDANVNEFSPWHDIARSEHTIATVLKDQPKYLSTHRLDLVIPGLSSLLGCSDEFANVILSRNTTDIGLSITSPSAGSFSHVYQDSVRAAYDLWAGEELVFPCPAHTHGHFKEEFLLPSAATRNVFSLQGRDPLWLDESQHSICIDNLIDEPTTAVSQNVGRGAFAKRGVGAGDVLTTSPVILVDRSQMQIMEHISADQSDLPSAVLQQGVEFLDKLLGYQLWTNYCFGRPESTIMLFPTSPLVNAIHHSPSKEEANVMVRWKSGSPTTTELLKQTAHEALAIPASNDVLIEYVAIRDIQPGDEIFLNYGDEWEAAWQQHVESWDPLVSHVIKPFRHEIGLPKGFIPYTWYTADPDSKGDFLPQALAPGELAPIRWNDTQEVVTPNAYRLGLDKSVRMGLLKYCDEMGITDVLRRVTGGGNSLAIDSNTIVHLNGYKWFLQRPNSKWNSNLSWLSPYDQNSHDDYLQALSASKFDAVLDAIGRSLNMDGLVAFHLTFIAVSRSTRGYLHYDLRNTGRKMYNVIIPLNLADDTGPELDLQDASDDAAIGRYRYEYDVASLTGDDAYHATSACDYRSTKEFRMAATVYVADVNEMNAESIVDGYTQYFPPTDMELLLSWAGRHWKKGGGASLPKPHPNHILSRYRE
;
A
#
# COMPACT_ATOMS: atom_id res chain seq x y z
N MET A 1 23.73 16.98 42.55
CA MET A 1 23.89 16.64 43.99
C MET A 1 22.61 16.00 44.47
N PRO A 2 22.62 14.95 45.31
CA PRO A 2 23.75 14.08 45.72
C PRO A 2 23.68 12.70 45.00
N LEU A 3 24.74 12.27 44.31
CA LEU A 3 25.88 11.44 44.79
C LEU A 3 25.57 9.94 44.92
N HIS A 4 25.95 9.15 43.89
CA HIS A 4 26.62 7.84 44.02
C HIS A 4 27.35 7.52 42.69
N GLN A 5 28.68 7.67 42.71
CA GLN A 5 29.70 6.62 42.60
C GLN A 5 29.97 6.10 41.18
N ARG A 6 31.04 6.66 40.59
CA ARG A 6 31.71 6.24 39.36
C ARG A 6 32.57 4.99 39.63
N HIS A 7 32.45 3.97 38.79
CA HIS A 7 33.50 2.97 38.61
C HIS A 7 34.38 3.36 37.41
N SER A 8 35.67 3.49 37.70
CA SER A 8 36.78 3.67 36.77
C SER A 8 37.13 2.34 36.11
N ILE A 9 37.19 2.29 34.78
CA ILE A 9 37.88 1.21 34.05
C ILE A 9 39.17 1.79 33.48
N THR A 10 40.27 1.22 33.95
CA THR A 10 41.66 1.48 33.57
C THR A 10 41.95 1.05 32.14
N GLN A 11 42.63 1.94 31.40
CA GLN A 11 43.27 1.66 30.12
C GLN A 11 44.59 0.89 30.29
N ALA A 12 44.93 0.15 29.22
CA ALA A 12 46.27 -0.18 28.66
C ALA A 12 46.56 -1.69 28.56
N PRO A 13 47.44 -2.16 27.64
CA PRO A 13 47.85 -1.58 26.35
C PRO A 13 47.78 -2.55 25.16
N SER A 14 47.85 -1.94 23.98
CA SER A 14 48.15 -2.55 22.68
C SER A 14 49.46 -3.35 22.66
N THR A 15 49.49 -4.50 21.98
CA THR A 15 50.63 -4.90 21.12
C THR A 15 50.30 -6.09 20.19
N THR A 16 50.66 -5.89 18.92
CA THR A 16 51.31 -6.82 17.97
C THR A 16 50.55 -7.97 17.29
N ASN A 17 50.54 -7.84 15.95
CA ASN A 17 50.79 -8.86 14.91
C ASN A 17 49.63 -9.19 13.96
N GLY A 18 49.37 -8.26 13.04
CA GLY A 18 48.69 -8.55 11.78
C GLY A 18 49.59 -9.38 10.86
N ARG A 19 49.32 -10.68 10.75
CA ARG A 19 49.78 -11.51 9.63
C ARG A 19 48.76 -11.40 8.49
N LEU A 20 49.21 -10.85 7.38
CA LEU A 20 48.59 -10.91 6.05
C LEU A 20 48.21 -12.36 5.69
N TRP A 21 46.91 -12.63 5.57
CA TRP A 21 46.40 -13.76 4.78
C TRP A 21 45.87 -13.21 3.46
N LYS A 22 46.65 -13.44 2.38
CA LYS A 22 46.20 -13.24 1.00
C LYS A 22 45.19 -14.33 0.67
N SER A 23 43.97 -13.94 0.36
CA SER A 23 42.96 -14.80 -0.28
C SER A 23 43.39 -15.10 -1.73
N PRO A 24 43.39 -16.37 -2.19
CA PRO A 24 43.61 -16.69 -3.58
C PRO A 24 42.31 -16.52 -4.38
N ARG A 25 42.36 -15.66 -5.40
CA ARG A 25 41.40 -15.65 -6.52
C ARG A 25 41.42 -17.04 -7.18
N LYS A 26 40.27 -17.68 -7.26
CA LYS A 26 40.02 -18.83 -8.15
C LYS A 26 39.03 -18.39 -9.23
N ASP A 27 39.51 -18.36 -10.46
CA ASP A 27 38.69 -18.52 -11.65
C ASP A 27 37.98 -19.88 -11.60
N PRO A 28 36.76 -19.94 -12.17
CA PRO A 28 36.40 -21.12 -12.93
C PRO A 28 35.79 -20.73 -14.27
N ASP A 29 36.61 -20.84 -15.30
CA ASP A 29 36.17 -21.16 -16.65
C ASP A 29 36.28 -22.69 -16.82
N LYS A 30 35.14 -23.36 -17.05
CA LYS A 30 34.99 -24.63 -17.79
C LYS A 30 33.57 -25.20 -17.69
N SER A 31 32.88 -25.11 -18.83
CA SER A 31 32.16 -26.20 -19.52
C SER A 31 31.27 -27.15 -18.70
N ASN A 32 29.96 -27.10 -18.95
CA ASN A 32 29.12 -28.30 -18.88
C ASN A 32 28.22 -28.37 -20.13
N PRO A 33 28.26 -29.47 -20.90
CA PRO A 33 27.38 -29.70 -22.04
C PRO A 33 26.03 -30.31 -21.62
N ASP A 34 25.09 -30.32 -22.55
CA ASP A 34 23.87 -31.12 -22.58
C ASP A 34 22.74 -30.77 -21.58
N ARG A 35 21.78 -29.98 -22.06
CA ARG A 35 20.37 -30.21 -21.73
C ARG A 35 19.51 -30.17 -23.00
N LYS A 36 19.02 -31.35 -23.34
CA LYS A 36 18.16 -31.67 -24.47
C LYS A 36 16.78 -31.04 -24.29
N ASP A 37 16.26 -30.53 -25.41
CA ASP A 37 14.85 -30.29 -25.67
C ASP A 37 14.00 -31.52 -25.37
N SER A 38 12.89 -31.33 -24.66
CA SER A 38 11.75 -32.23 -24.68
C SER A 38 10.46 -31.43 -24.85
N ARG A 39 9.92 -31.49 -26.07
CA ARG A 39 8.58 -31.05 -26.47
C ARG A 39 7.52 -32.00 -25.91
N CYS A 40 6.39 -31.46 -25.47
CA CYS A 40 5.05 -32.05 -25.53
C CYS A 40 4.06 -30.88 -25.60
N LEU A 41 2.87 -30.92 -26.20
CA LEU A 41 2.17 -31.78 -27.16
C LEU A 41 0.98 -30.89 -27.55
N SER A 42 0.68 -30.72 -28.84
CA SER A 42 -0.61 -30.20 -29.29
C SER A 42 -1.23 -31.19 -30.29
N PRO A 43 -2.57 -31.32 -30.31
CA PRO A 43 -3.22 -32.47 -30.91
C PRO A 43 -3.43 -32.36 -32.43
N GLN A 44 -3.35 -33.53 -33.05
CA GLN A 44 -3.57 -33.82 -34.47
C GLN A 44 -4.93 -33.34 -34.99
N LYS A 45 -4.92 -32.75 -36.19
CA LYS A 45 -6.00 -32.89 -37.18
C LYS A 45 -5.40 -33.11 -38.57
N GLN A 46 -6.15 -33.88 -39.35
CA GLN A 46 -5.73 -34.71 -40.47
C GLN A 46 -5.39 -33.99 -41.78
N ASN A 47 -4.65 -34.72 -42.61
CA ASN A 47 -4.12 -34.40 -43.94
C ASN A 47 -5.18 -34.00 -44.99
N GLY A 48 -4.81 -33.04 -45.84
CA GLY A 48 -5.32 -32.80 -47.19
C GLY A 48 -4.32 -31.97 -47.98
N GLU A 49 -3.84 -32.49 -49.12
CA GLU A 49 -2.76 -31.93 -49.96
C GLU A 49 -3.10 -30.62 -50.71
N PRO A 50 -2.09 -29.89 -51.26
CA PRO A 50 -2.20 -28.47 -51.60
C PRO A 50 -2.44 -28.18 -53.10
N LEU A 51 -3.18 -27.10 -53.39
CA LEU A 51 -3.21 -26.46 -54.71
C LEU A 51 -3.07 -24.92 -54.59
N SER A 52 -1.95 -24.43 -55.14
CA SER A 52 -1.69 -23.08 -55.69
C SER A 52 -2.23 -21.83 -54.96
N ILE A 53 -1.41 -21.21 -54.10
CA ILE A 53 -1.53 -19.80 -53.67
C ILE A 53 -0.20 -19.08 -53.89
N VAL A 54 0.19 -18.91 -55.16
CA VAL A 54 1.32 -18.04 -55.54
C VAL A 54 0.91 -16.97 -56.55
N TRP A 55 -0.25 -17.11 -57.20
CA TRP A 55 -0.73 -16.14 -58.20
C TRP A 55 -1.60 -14.99 -57.65
N LEU A 56 -2.15 -15.10 -56.44
CA LEU A 56 -3.02 -14.05 -55.85
C LEU A 56 -2.23 -12.95 -55.12
N ALA A 57 -1.02 -13.23 -54.63
CA ALA A 57 -0.22 -12.26 -53.89
C ALA A 57 0.44 -11.18 -54.79
N LEU A 58 0.71 -11.50 -56.06
CA LEU A 58 1.35 -10.56 -57.00
C LEU A 58 0.36 -9.57 -57.65
N VAL A 59 -0.93 -9.92 -57.73
CA VAL A 59 -1.96 -9.04 -58.30
C VAL A 59 -2.45 -8.01 -57.26
N PHE A 60 -2.54 -8.39 -55.98
CA PHE A 60 -2.95 -7.47 -54.91
C PHE A 60 -1.88 -6.42 -54.56
N GLY A 61 -0.60 -6.77 -54.62
CA GLY A 61 0.50 -5.81 -54.36
C GLY A 61 0.57 -4.67 -55.37
N SER A 62 0.23 -4.92 -56.63
CA SER A 62 0.29 -3.91 -57.70
C SER A 62 -0.89 -2.92 -57.67
N LEU A 63 -2.06 -3.38 -57.22
CA LEU A 63 -3.26 -2.54 -57.05
C LEU A 63 -3.14 -1.58 -55.86
N VAL A 64 -2.57 -2.02 -54.74
CA VAL A 64 -2.34 -1.17 -53.56
C VAL A 64 -1.25 -0.12 -53.83
N TYR A 65 -0.18 -0.48 -54.53
CA TYR A 65 0.88 0.47 -54.88
C TYR A 65 0.39 1.55 -55.86
N THR A 66 -0.52 1.20 -56.77
CA THR A 66 -1.11 2.16 -57.73
C THR A 66 -2.14 3.08 -57.04
N ALA A 67 -2.92 2.58 -56.07
CA ALA A 67 -3.86 3.39 -55.29
C ALA A 67 -3.15 4.43 -54.40
N VAL A 68 -2.04 4.05 -53.76
CA VAL A 68 -1.24 4.98 -52.92
C VAL A 68 -0.54 6.05 -53.76
N LYS A 69 -0.13 5.72 -54.99
CA LYS A 69 0.50 6.69 -55.91
C LYS A 69 -0.53 7.62 -56.56
N LEU A 70 -1.75 7.15 -56.82
CA LEU A 70 -2.85 7.99 -57.31
C LEU A 70 -3.36 8.96 -56.23
N HIS A 71 -3.38 8.55 -54.96
CA HIS A 71 -3.74 9.40 -53.83
C HIS A 71 -2.74 10.56 -53.59
N ARG A 72 -1.43 10.32 -53.82
CA ARG A 72 -0.38 11.34 -53.68
C ARG A 72 -0.26 12.33 -54.86
N THR A 73 -0.89 12.04 -56.01
CA THR A 73 -0.74 12.89 -57.20
C THR A 73 -1.95 13.80 -57.45
N ILE A 74 -3.11 13.49 -56.85
CA ILE A 74 -4.38 14.22 -57.12
C ILE A 74 -4.72 15.28 -56.05
N LEU A 75 -4.05 15.32 -54.89
CA LEU A 75 -4.34 16.28 -53.81
C LEU A 75 -3.20 17.25 -53.41
N PRO A 76 -2.56 18.00 -54.33
CA PRO A 76 -1.88 19.24 -53.94
C PRO A 76 -2.73 20.51 -54.10
N ASN A 77 -3.91 20.44 -54.73
CA ASN A 77 -4.68 21.64 -55.13
C ASN A 77 -6.06 21.79 -54.42
N ILE A 78 -6.29 21.11 -53.30
CA ILE A 78 -7.48 21.35 -52.45
C ILE A 78 -7.02 21.88 -51.08
N SER A 79 -6.22 22.95 -51.09
CA SER A 79 -5.81 23.67 -49.88
C SER A 79 -6.14 25.17 -49.92
N GLU A 80 -6.69 25.71 -51.02
CA GLU A 80 -6.89 27.16 -51.13
C GLU A 80 -8.35 27.63 -51.08
N HIS A 81 -9.38 26.79 -51.13
CA HIS A 81 -10.79 27.25 -51.12
C HIS A 81 -11.69 26.44 -50.18
N LEU A 82 -11.45 26.54 -48.87
CA LEU A 82 -12.50 26.37 -47.86
C LEU A 82 -12.64 27.67 -47.05
N PRO A 83 -13.43 28.65 -47.51
CA PRO A 83 -13.85 29.76 -46.68
C PRO A 83 -14.93 29.22 -45.72
N GLY A 84 -14.57 28.86 -44.49
CA GLY A 84 -15.58 28.45 -43.52
C GLY A 84 -15.10 27.97 -42.15
N SER A 85 -13.85 27.56 -41.97
CA SER A 85 -13.40 27.01 -40.67
C SER A 85 -12.86 28.06 -39.69
N SER A 86 -12.42 29.25 -40.12
CA SER A 86 -11.96 30.28 -39.17
C SER A 86 -13.10 31.12 -38.57
N LEU A 87 -14.25 31.21 -39.25
CA LEU A 87 -15.39 32.00 -38.76
C LEU A 87 -16.14 31.33 -37.59
N TYR A 88 -16.12 30.00 -37.48
CA TYR A 88 -16.70 29.30 -36.33
C TYR A 88 -15.86 29.40 -35.06
N ALA A 89 -14.52 29.54 -35.18
CA ALA A 89 -13.65 29.75 -34.03
C ALA A 89 -13.81 31.17 -33.45
N ASP A 90 -13.88 32.20 -34.31
CA ASP A 90 -13.98 33.60 -33.87
C ASP A 90 -15.37 33.96 -33.32
N GLU A 91 -16.46 33.36 -33.83
CA GLU A 91 -17.81 33.63 -33.32
C GLU A 91 -18.11 32.88 -31.99
N PHE A 92 -17.38 31.79 -31.70
CA PHE A 92 -17.48 31.03 -30.44
C PHE A 92 -16.73 31.69 -29.28
N VAL A 93 -15.57 32.31 -29.55
CA VAL A 93 -14.78 33.07 -28.55
C VAL A 93 -15.57 34.29 -28.01
N ALA A 94 -16.55 34.79 -28.75
CA ALA A 94 -17.29 36.00 -28.39
C ALA A 94 -18.55 35.77 -27.53
N ARG A 95 -19.06 34.52 -27.36
CA ARG A 95 -20.38 34.30 -26.72
C ARG A 95 -20.38 33.69 -25.32
N SER A 96 -19.26 33.18 -24.83
CA SER A 96 -19.10 32.81 -23.42
C SER A 96 -17.61 32.62 -23.18
N SER A 97 -16.96 33.58 -22.52
CA SER A 97 -15.62 33.31 -21.99
C SER A 97 -15.77 32.09 -21.07
N PRO A 98 -15.13 30.95 -21.36
CA PRO A 98 -15.31 29.77 -20.53
C PRO A 98 -14.95 30.14 -19.10
N SER A 99 -15.92 30.01 -18.19
CA SER A 99 -15.73 30.41 -16.78
C SER A 99 -14.70 29.54 -16.06
N CYS A 100 -14.19 28.50 -16.73
CA CYS A 100 -13.34 27.45 -16.22
C CYS A 100 -12.27 27.09 -17.25
N THR A 101 -11.00 27.06 -16.83
CA THR A 101 -9.85 26.69 -17.70
C THR A 101 -9.38 25.27 -17.47
N LEU A 102 -9.75 24.62 -16.36
CA LEU A 102 -9.46 23.20 -16.10
C LEU A 102 -10.71 22.47 -15.61
N TRP A 103 -11.03 21.37 -16.29
CA TRP A 103 -12.18 20.52 -15.99
C TRP A 103 -11.73 19.14 -15.57
N LEU A 104 -12.36 18.58 -14.53
CA LEU A 104 -12.23 17.17 -14.16
C LEU A 104 -13.44 16.41 -14.71
N ALA A 105 -13.21 15.46 -15.61
CA ALA A 105 -14.27 14.68 -16.26
C ALA A 105 -13.80 13.24 -16.54
N GLU A 106 -14.68 12.38 -17.07
CA GLU A 106 -14.31 11.02 -17.46
C GLU A 106 -13.19 11.04 -18.53
N SER A 107 -12.08 10.38 -18.22
CA SER A 107 -10.89 10.29 -19.05
C SER A 107 -11.20 9.60 -20.39
N ILE A 108 -10.63 10.15 -21.47
CA ILE A 108 -10.64 9.53 -22.80
C ILE A 108 -9.50 8.52 -22.89
N VAL A 109 -8.35 8.83 -22.27
CA VAL A 109 -7.15 7.98 -22.31
C VAL A 109 -7.26 6.76 -21.38
N PHE A 110 -7.93 6.91 -20.24
CA PHE A 110 -8.11 5.88 -19.21
C PHE A 110 -9.61 5.67 -18.90
N PRO A 111 -10.35 4.94 -19.77
CA PRO A 111 -11.79 4.76 -19.59
C PRO A 111 -12.15 4.21 -18.21
N GLY A 112 -13.13 4.84 -17.55
CA GLY A 112 -13.54 4.50 -16.18
C GLY A 112 -12.85 5.31 -15.08
N GLU A 113 -11.83 6.10 -15.42
CA GLU A 113 -11.18 7.05 -14.49
C GLU A 113 -11.55 8.50 -14.82
N ARG A 114 -11.15 9.44 -13.96
CA ARG A 114 -11.26 10.88 -14.22
C ARG A 114 -9.93 11.48 -14.66
N GLY A 115 -9.97 12.17 -15.80
CA GLY A 115 -8.89 12.96 -16.36
C GLY A 115 -9.14 14.47 -16.24
N VAL A 116 -8.08 15.26 -16.43
CA VAL A 116 -8.17 16.72 -16.44
C VAL A 116 -8.16 17.21 -17.89
N PHE A 117 -9.07 18.11 -18.22
CA PHE A 117 -9.23 18.68 -19.56
C PHE A 117 -9.01 20.19 -19.53
N VAL A 118 -8.39 20.72 -20.59
CA VAL A 118 -8.23 22.17 -20.72
C VAL A 118 -9.52 22.78 -21.30
N GLY A 119 -10.08 23.78 -20.62
CA GLY A 119 -11.32 24.46 -21.04
C GLY A 119 -11.10 25.54 -22.10
N THR A 120 -9.87 25.99 -22.28
CA THR A 120 -9.49 27.07 -23.19
C THR A 120 -8.24 26.71 -23.99
N ALA A 121 -8.16 27.15 -25.24
CA ALA A 121 -6.94 26.97 -26.03
C ALA A 121 -5.73 27.56 -25.29
N THR A 122 -4.66 26.77 -25.16
CA THR A 122 -3.48 27.11 -24.37
C THR A 122 -2.21 26.97 -25.22
N PRO A 123 -1.53 28.08 -25.55
CA PRO A 123 -0.27 28.07 -26.29
C PRO A 123 0.82 27.21 -25.65
N MET A 124 1.69 26.66 -26.48
CA MET A 124 2.89 25.95 -26.07
C MET A 124 3.71 26.75 -25.04
N GLY A 125 4.11 26.08 -23.97
CA GLY A 125 4.92 26.65 -22.90
C GLY A 125 4.14 27.52 -21.91
N GLN A 126 2.85 27.80 -22.12
CA GLN A 126 2.03 28.46 -21.11
C GLN A 126 1.76 27.52 -19.93
N ALA A 127 1.80 28.07 -18.71
CA ALA A 127 1.43 27.35 -17.50
C ALA A 127 -0.09 27.16 -17.43
N LEU A 128 -0.50 25.92 -17.11
CA LEU A 128 -1.89 25.51 -17.03
C LEU A 128 -2.48 25.74 -15.63
N ALA A 129 -1.63 25.75 -14.61
CA ALA A 129 -1.96 26.12 -13.25
C ALA A 129 -0.79 26.91 -12.62
N PRO A 130 -1.05 27.66 -11.53
CA PRO A 130 0.01 28.27 -10.74
C PRO A 130 1.00 27.23 -10.18
N PRO A 131 2.23 27.65 -9.80
CA PRO A 131 3.22 26.74 -9.23
C PRO A 131 2.69 25.97 -8.02
N GLU A 132 3.02 24.69 -7.96
CA GLU A 132 2.53 23.76 -6.97
C GLU A 132 3.47 23.66 -5.77
N VAL A 133 2.88 23.36 -4.61
CA VAL A 133 3.60 23.10 -3.36
C VAL A 133 4.38 21.80 -3.51
N LEU A 134 5.66 21.79 -3.16
CA LEU A 134 6.45 20.56 -3.08
C LEU A 134 6.48 20.06 -1.62
N LEU A 135 5.92 18.89 -1.35
CA LEU A 135 5.93 18.28 -0.02
C LEU A 135 7.03 17.22 0.07
N ALA A 136 8.12 17.56 0.73
CA ALA A 136 9.17 16.62 1.06
C ALA A 136 8.71 15.66 2.17
N ILE A 137 8.90 14.36 1.94
CA ILE A 137 8.66 13.29 2.91
C ILE A 137 10.02 12.74 3.30
N VAL A 138 10.36 12.85 4.59
CA VAL A 138 11.69 12.49 5.11
C VAL A 138 11.56 11.25 5.98
N ASP A 139 12.29 10.19 5.67
CA ASP A 139 12.19 8.89 6.36
C ASP A 139 10.75 8.44 6.49
N ALA A 140 10.01 8.54 5.38
CA ALA A 140 8.67 7.99 5.30
C ALA A 140 8.72 6.55 5.82
N ASN A 141 7.90 6.23 6.81
CA ASN A 141 7.66 4.84 7.14
C ASN A 141 7.04 4.23 5.87
N VAL A 142 7.86 3.49 5.11
CA VAL A 142 7.48 2.85 3.85
C VAL A 142 6.57 1.68 4.18
N ASN A 143 5.36 2.02 4.58
CA ASN A 143 4.30 1.07 4.71
C ASN A 143 3.87 0.81 3.26
N GLU A 144 4.27 -0.35 2.73
CA GLU A 144 4.36 -0.61 1.28
C GLU A 144 3.07 -0.38 0.48
N PHE A 145 1.92 -0.32 1.14
CA PHE A 145 0.62 -0.17 0.49
C PHE A 145 -0.07 1.14 0.83
N SER A 146 0.67 2.23 1.07
CA SER A 146 0.02 3.52 0.97
C SER A 146 -0.33 3.83 -0.48
N PRO A 147 -1.54 4.34 -0.77
CA PRO A 147 -1.82 5.01 -2.03
C PRO A 147 -0.83 6.16 -2.32
N TRP A 148 -0.14 6.69 -1.31
CA TRP A 148 0.86 7.73 -1.55
C TRP A 148 2.06 7.28 -2.37
N HIS A 149 2.44 6.00 -2.31
CA HIS A 149 3.55 5.50 -3.12
C HIS A 149 3.29 5.63 -4.62
N ASP A 150 2.01 5.60 -5.01
CA ASP A 150 1.59 5.74 -6.41
C ASP A 150 1.76 7.18 -6.92
N ILE A 151 1.75 8.17 -6.02
CA ILE A 151 1.88 9.60 -6.36
C ILE A 151 3.22 10.21 -5.95
N ALA A 152 4.03 9.49 -5.16
CA ALA A 152 5.34 9.93 -4.72
C ALA A 152 6.34 9.91 -5.87
N ARG A 153 7.18 10.93 -5.92
CA ARG A 153 8.31 11.02 -6.85
C ARG A 153 9.60 10.73 -6.08
N SER A 154 10.40 9.81 -6.62
CA SER A 154 11.64 9.34 -5.99
C SER A 154 12.75 10.40 -5.89
N GLU A 155 13.69 10.15 -4.99
CA GLU A 155 14.90 10.94 -4.66
C GLU A 155 15.64 11.58 -5.85
N HIS A 156 15.67 10.94 -7.02
CA HIS A 156 16.44 11.48 -8.17
C HIS A 156 15.86 12.81 -8.70
N THR A 157 14.55 13.02 -8.60
CA THR A 157 13.94 14.33 -8.89
C THR A 157 14.33 15.38 -7.85
N ILE A 158 14.67 14.94 -6.64
CA ILE A 158 14.89 15.78 -5.46
C ILE A 158 16.35 16.20 -5.31
N ALA A 159 17.30 15.41 -5.83
CA ALA A 159 18.72 15.77 -5.86
C ALA A 159 18.98 17.14 -6.50
N THR A 160 18.10 17.62 -7.40
CA THR A 160 18.17 19.00 -7.91
C THR A 160 17.56 20.04 -6.97
N VAL A 161 16.50 19.70 -6.24
CA VAL A 161 15.79 20.59 -5.30
C VAL A 161 16.61 20.82 -4.03
N LEU A 162 17.29 19.77 -3.54
CA LEU A 162 18.09 19.80 -2.31
C LEU A 162 19.60 19.69 -2.57
N LYS A 163 20.07 20.06 -3.76
CA LYS A 163 21.50 20.02 -4.14
C LYS A 163 22.39 20.75 -3.12
N ASP A 164 21.84 21.75 -2.43
CA ASP A 164 22.51 22.56 -1.40
C ASP A 164 22.33 22.05 0.05
N GLN A 165 21.62 20.93 0.26
CA GLN A 165 21.37 20.31 1.58
C GLN A 165 21.91 18.86 1.66
N PRO A 166 23.21 18.62 1.37
CA PRO A 166 23.77 17.27 1.22
C PRO A 166 23.69 16.41 2.49
N LYS A 167 23.56 17.02 3.68
CA LYS A 167 23.48 16.29 4.94
C LYS A 167 22.18 15.49 5.08
N TYR A 168 21.07 16.01 4.57
CA TYR A 168 19.78 15.31 4.58
C TYR A 168 19.79 14.13 3.60
N LEU A 169 20.27 14.38 2.38
CA LEU A 169 20.37 13.35 1.32
C LEU A 169 21.27 12.16 1.71
N SER A 170 22.29 12.37 2.57
CA SER A 170 23.17 11.27 2.98
C SER A 170 22.64 10.42 4.15
N THR A 171 21.58 10.87 4.84
CA THR A 171 21.14 10.25 6.10
C THR A 171 19.68 9.84 6.13
N HIS A 172 18.83 10.40 5.26
CA HIS A 172 17.40 10.16 5.28
C HIS A 172 16.91 9.78 3.88
N ARG A 173 15.93 8.87 3.80
CA ARG A 173 15.19 8.65 2.54
C ARG A 173 14.32 9.87 2.29
N LEU A 174 14.33 10.35 1.05
CA LEU A 174 13.56 11.52 0.67
C LEU A 174 12.68 11.20 -0.52
N ASP A 175 11.37 11.35 -0.32
CA ASP A 175 10.36 11.29 -1.37
C ASP A 175 9.68 12.66 -1.49
N LEU A 176 9.04 12.90 -2.64
CA LEU A 176 8.35 14.16 -2.91
C LEU A 176 6.91 13.90 -3.36
N VAL A 177 5.98 14.58 -2.73
CA VAL A 177 4.58 14.64 -3.18
C VAL A 177 4.30 16.05 -3.69
N ILE A 178 3.71 16.14 -4.87
CA ILE A 178 3.33 17.41 -5.51
C ILE A 178 1.80 17.44 -5.58
N PRO A 179 1.10 17.97 -4.56
CA PRO A 179 -0.33 18.22 -4.70
C PRO A 179 -0.60 19.20 -5.84
N GLY A 180 -1.74 19.02 -6.50
CA GLY A 180 -2.23 19.91 -7.53
C GLY A 180 -2.52 19.19 -8.82
N LEU A 181 -2.61 19.96 -9.90
CA LEU A 181 -2.73 19.49 -11.27
C LEU A 181 -1.76 18.32 -11.54
N SER A 182 -0.49 18.39 -11.13
CA SER A 182 0.46 17.31 -11.45
C SER A 182 0.15 15.95 -10.81
N SER A 183 -0.58 15.91 -9.70
CA SER A 183 -1.04 14.67 -9.08
C SER A 183 -2.34 14.12 -9.69
N LEU A 184 -3.03 14.92 -10.51
CA LEU A 184 -4.29 14.53 -11.16
C LEU A 184 -4.10 13.94 -12.56
N LEU A 185 -2.93 14.14 -13.18
CA LEU A 185 -2.69 13.72 -14.55
C LEU A 185 -2.18 12.29 -14.60
N GLY A 186 -2.82 11.47 -15.43
CA GLY A 186 -2.26 10.18 -15.83
C GLY A 186 -1.01 10.35 -16.70
N CYS A 187 -0.36 9.23 -17.03
CA CYS A 187 0.77 9.22 -17.94
C CYS A 187 0.50 8.37 -19.18
N SER A 188 0.94 8.83 -20.35
CA SER A 188 0.93 8.08 -21.60
C SER A 188 2.06 8.56 -22.50
N ASP A 189 2.88 7.64 -23.01
CA ASP A 189 3.91 7.98 -23.99
C ASP A 189 3.32 8.38 -25.35
N GLU A 190 2.10 7.93 -25.67
CA GLU A 190 1.42 8.21 -26.93
C GLU A 190 0.71 9.57 -26.92
N PHE A 191 0.13 9.93 -25.79
CA PHE A 191 -0.77 11.08 -25.67
C PHE A 191 -0.21 12.23 -24.81
N ALA A 192 1.05 12.16 -24.40
CA ALA A 192 1.68 13.20 -23.60
C ALA A 192 1.61 14.57 -24.28
N ASN A 193 1.01 15.54 -23.58
CA ASN A 193 0.81 16.89 -24.09
C ASN A 193 1.14 18.00 -23.09
N VAL A 194 1.58 17.61 -21.89
CA VAL A 194 2.11 18.54 -20.89
C VAL A 194 3.50 18.14 -20.42
N ILE A 195 4.22 19.11 -19.91
CA ILE A 195 5.53 18.94 -19.28
C ILE A 195 5.54 19.63 -17.92
N LEU A 196 6.33 19.08 -17.00
CA LEU A 196 6.67 19.78 -15.77
C LEU A 196 7.79 20.77 -16.05
N SER A 197 7.57 22.00 -15.63
CA SER A 197 8.54 23.08 -15.75
C SER A 197 8.80 23.66 -14.37
N ARG A 198 10.08 23.67 -14.01
CA ARG A 198 10.55 24.27 -12.78
C ARG A 198 10.60 25.79 -12.90
N ASN A 199 9.83 26.47 -12.06
CA ASN A 199 9.94 27.88 -11.79
C ASN A 199 10.36 28.03 -10.33
N THR A 200 11.62 28.36 -10.07
CA THR A 200 12.07 28.63 -8.71
C THR A 200 11.50 29.98 -8.26
N THR A 201 10.44 29.94 -7.47
CA THR A 201 10.03 31.07 -6.62
C THR A 201 10.32 30.67 -5.18
N ASP A 202 11.55 30.91 -4.75
CA ASP A 202 11.93 30.70 -3.35
C ASP A 202 11.45 31.91 -2.55
N ILE A 203 10.37 31.72 -1.79
CA ILE A 203 9.86 32.73 -0.87
C ILE A 203 10.26 32.24 0.50
N GLY A 204 11.53 32.47 0.83
CA GLY A 204 12.08 32.12 2.13
C GLY A 204 11.26 32.78 3.24
N LEU A 205 10.45 31.99 3.94
CA LEU A 205 9.93 32.39 5.24
C LEU A 205 11.12 32.57 6.19
N SER A 206 11.08 33.63 6.99
CA SER A 206 12.13 33.88 7.97
C SER A 206 12.15 32.73 8.98
N ILE A 207 13.31 32.09 9.15
CA ILE A 207 13.56 31.03 10.16
C ILE A 207 13.26 31.47 11.60
N THR A 208 13.02 32.77 11.82
CA THR A 208 12.68 33.35 13.12
C THR A 208 11.18 33.30 13.43
N SER A 209 10.33 32.99 12.45
CA SER A 209 8.87 32.91 12.62
C SER A 209 8.43 31.56 13.22
N PRO A 210 7.39 31.51 14.06
CA PRO A 210 6.76 30.26 14.49
C PRO A 210 6.22 29.40 13.32
N SER A 211 5.98 30.01 12.15
CA SER A 211 5.59 29.31 10.92
C SER A 211 6.75 28.62 10.21
N ALA A 212 8.00 28.83 10.65
CA ALA A 212 9.18 28.27 10.00
C ALA A 212 9.15 26.73 10.02
N GLY A 213 9.17 26.15 8.83
CA GLY A 213 9.11 24.70 8.64
C GLY A 213 7.73 24.08 8.86
N SER A 214 6.70 24.89 9.17
CA SER A 214 5.30 24.47 9.34
C SER A 214 4.54 24.42 8.01
N PHE A 215 5.10 25.01 6.95
CA PHE A 215 4.60 24.93 5.58
C PHE A 215 5.79 24.66 4.66
N SER A 216 5.53 24.08 3.49
CA SER A 216 6.56 23.99 2.48
C SER A 216 6.88 25.38 1.95
N HIS A 217 8.18 25.68 1.88
CA HIS A 217 8.71 26.92 1.31
C HIS A 217 8.98 26.78 -0.20
N VAL A 218 8.72 25.60 -0.75
CA VAL A 218 9.15 25.22 -2.08
C VAL A 218 7.93 25.18 -2.99
N TYR A 219 7.73 26.26 -3.74
CA TYR A 219 6.82 26.32 -4.88
C TYR A 219 7.67 26.33 -6.14
N GLN A 220 7.79 25.17 -6.78
CA GLN A 220 8.78 25.01 -7.84
C GLN A 220 8.24 24.41 -9.12
N ASP A 221 7.21 23.57 -9.08
CA ASP A 221 6.76 22.88 -10.30
C ASP A 221 5.48 23.49 -10.85
N SER A 222 5.48 23.76 -12.15
CA SER A 222 4.30 24.20 -12.90
C SER A 222 4.08 23.23 -14.06
N VAL A 223 2.83 22.84 -14.29
CA VAL A 223 2.45 22.07 -15.47
C VAL A 223 2.29 23.04 -16.64
N ARG A 224 3.02 22.80 -17.73
CA ARG A 224 2.98 23.63 -18.93
C ARG A 224 2.58 22.82 -20.14
N ALA A 225 1.90 23.48 -21.07
CA ALA A 225 1.56 22.91 -22.36
C ALA A 225 2.84 22.54 -23.14
N ALA A 226 2.97 21.29 -23.59
CA ALA A 226 4.12 20.83 -24.37
C ALA A 226 4.05 21.30 -25.85
N TYR A 227 2.84 21.62 -26.31
CA TYR A 227 2.50 22.20 -27.62
C TYR A 227 1.21 23.03 -27.48
N ASP A 228 0.69 23.63 -28.56
CA ASP A 228 -0.56 24.37 -28.52
C ASP A 228 -1.75 23.44 -28.26
N LEU A 229 -2.35 23.52 -27.08
CA LEU A 229 -3.49 22.70 -26.67
C LEU A 229 -4.80 23.33 -27.12
N TRP A 230 -5.71 22.51 -27.62
CA TRP A 230 -7.07 22.93 -27.98
C TRP A 230 -8.01 22.76 -26.78
N ALA A 231 -9.03 23.62 -26.68
CA ALA A 231 -10.07 23.45 -25.68
C ALA A 231 -10.73 22.07 -25.85
N GLY A 232 -10.89 21.35 -24.75
CA GLY A 232 -11.41 19.99 -24.73
C GLY A 232 -10.34 18.89 -24.71
N GLU A 233 -9.05 19.21 -24.90
CA GLU A 233 -7.99 18.21 -24.80
C GLU A 233 -7.77 17.74 -23.35
N GLU A 234 -7.58 16.43 -23.18
CA GLU A 234 -7.17 15.83 -21.91
C GLU A 234 -5.67 16.04 -21.69
N LEU A 235 -5.29 16.43 -20.47
CA LEU A 235 -3.91 16.66 -20.06
C LEU A 235 -3.26 15.37 -19.59
N VAL A 236 -2.13 15.01 -20.18
CA VAL A 236 -1.43 13.74 -19.91
C VAL A 236 0.08 13.95 -19.88
N PHE A 237 0.75 13.37 -18.88
CA PHE A 237 2.21 13.38 -18.79
C PHE A 237 2.85 12.31 -19.70
N PRO A 238 4.11 12.48 -20.11
CA PRO A 238 4.91 11.37 -20.61
C PRO A 238 5.13 10.35 -19.48
N CYS A 239 4.99 9.04 -19.77
CA CYS A 239 5.26 8.05 -18.74
C CYS A 239 6.75 8.03 -18.40
N PRO A 240 7.11 7.80 -17.12
CA PRO A 240 8.46 7.36 -16.81
C PRO A 240 8.68 6.06 -17.59
N ALA A 241 9.65 6.02 -18.49
CA ALA A 241 10.03 4.77 -19.14
C ALA A 241 10.18 3.71 -18.04
N HIS A 242 9.51 2.56 -18.18
CA HIS A 242 9.46 1.47 -17.18
C HIS A 242 10.82 0.84 -16.84
N THR A 243 11.93 1.50 -17.12
CA THR A 243 13.23 1.16 -16.56
C THR A 243 13.17 1.38 -15.05
N HIS A 244 12.89 0.30 -14.32
CA HIS A 244 13.15 0.19 -12.89
C HIS A 244 14.59 0.65 -12.62
N GLY A 245 14.73 1.89 -12.15
CA GLY A 245 16.01 2.53 -11.90
C GLY A 245 16.37 3.58 -12.96
N HIS A 246 16.47 4.82 -12.49
CA HIS A 246 17.05 5.99 -13.17
C HIS A 246 16.09 6.79 -14.08
N PHE A 247 15.31 7.68 -13.48
CA PHE A 247 14.93 8.93 -14.14
C PHE A 247 16.23 9.64 -14.57
N LYS A 248 16.47 9.87 -15.85
CA LYS A 248 17.50 10.82 -16.26
C LYS A 248 16.86 12.20 -16.33
N GLU A 249 17.43 13.18 -15.61
CA GLU A 249 16.97 14.58 -15.53
C GLU A 249 16.84 15.28 -16.90
N GLU A 250 17.43 14.73 -17.95
CA GLU A 250 17.23 15.20 -19.32
C GLU A 250 15.98 14.55 -19.92
N PHE A 251 14.80 15.00 -19.49
CA PHE A 251 13.66 15.06 -20.42
C PHE A 251 14.03 16.07 -21.51
N LEU A 252 14.89 15.64 -22.44
CA LEU A 252 14.94 16.24 -23.76
C LEU A 252 13.51 16.19 -24.25
N LEU A 253 12.91 17.38 -24.49
CA LEU A 253 11.69 17.53 -25.28
C LEU A 253 11.66 16.39 -26.31
N PRO A 254 10.56 15.61 -26.40
CA PRO A 254 10.48 14.50 -27.34
C PRO A 254 11.14 14.95 -28.63
N SER A 255 12.24 14.27 -29.01
CA SER A 255 13.05 14.72 -30.14
C SER A 255 12.09 15.06 -31.28
N ALA A 256 12.26 16.18 -31.97
CA ALA A 256 11.26 16.71 -32.91
C ALA A 256 10.76 15.67 -33.97
N ALA A 257 11.40 14.49 -34.05
CA ALA A 257 11.01 13.31 -34.80
C ALA A 257 9.83 12.47 -34.25
N THR A 258 9.38 12.61 -33.00
CA THR A 258 8.14 11.95 -32.49
C THR A 258 6.88 12.83 -32.55
N ARG A 259 6.93 13.93 -33.30
CA ARG A 259 5.81 14.86 -33.56
C ARG A 259 4.59 14.28 -34.31
N ASN A 260 4.51 12.97 -34.53
CA ASN A 260 3.25 12.33 -34.92
C ASN A 260 2.40 12.07 -33.66
N VAL A 261 2.32 13.05 -32.76
CA VAL A 261 1.41 13.04 -31.62
C VAL A 261 0.02 13.17 -32.23
N PHE A 262 -0.75 12.09 -32.16
CA PHE A 262 -2.15 12.14 -32.52
C PHE A 262 -2.79 13.21 -31.62
N SER A 263 -3.34 14.27 -32.23
CA SER A 263 -4.30 15.13 -31.55
C SER A 263 -5.37 14.20 -31.01
N LEU A 264 -5.40 14.02 -29.69
CA LEU A 264 -6.52 13.38 -29.02
C LEU A 264 -7.78 14.11 -29.50
N GLN A 265 -8.77 13.36 -29.98
CA GLN A 265 -10.09 13.95 -30.13
C GLN A 265 -10.57 14.34 -28.73
N GLY A 266 -10.41 15.61 -28.39
CA GLY A 266 -10.86 16.16 -27.12
C GLY A 266 -12.37 16.05 -26.95
N ARG A 267 -12.86 16.27 -25.73
CA ARG A 267 -14.29 16.45 -25.48
C ARG A 267 -14.74 17.78 -26.10
N ASP A 268 -15.98 17.85 -26.58
CA ASP A 268 -16.57 19.13 -26.97
C ASP A 268 -16.56 20.08 -25.75
N PRO A 269 -16.04 21.32 -25.86
CA PRO A 269 -16.11 22.30 -24.77
C PRO A 269 -17.54 22.52 -24.24
N LEU A 270 -18.57 22.37 -25.07
CA LEU A 270 -19.96 22.43 -24.61
C LEU A 270 -20.32 21.23 -23.73
N TRP A 271 -19.83 20.03 -24.06
CA TRP A 271 -20.00 18.85 -23.21
C TRP A 271 -19.31 19.03 -21.86
N LEU A 272 -18.14 19.67 -21.84
CA LEU A 272 -17.43 20.02 -20.62
C LEU A 272 -18.12 21.14 -19.82
N ASP A 273 -18.95 21.99 -20.41
CA ASP A 273 -19.68 23.03 -19.65
C ASP A 273 -20.95 22.47 -18.98
N GLU A 274 -21.41 21.29 -19.41
CA GLU A 274 -22.54 20.60 -18.79
C GLU A 274 -22.16 20.01 -17.42
N SER A 275 -22.67 20.60 -16.34
CA SER A 275 -22.40 20.21 -14.93
C SER A 275 -22.63 18.74 -14.56
N GLN A 276 -23.33 17.97 -15.41
CA GLN A 276 -23.55 16.54 -15.24
C GLN A 276 -22.36 15.67 -15.71
N HIS A 277 -21.43 16.25 -16.47
CA HIS A 277 -20.33 15.53 -17.13
C HIS A 277 -18.95 15.90 -16.58
N SER A 278 -18.80 17.09 -16.01
CA SER A 278 -17.51 17.65 -15.63
C SER A 278 -17.58 18.43 -14.31
N ILE A 279 -16.42 18.77 -13.78
CA ILE A 279 -16.28 19.58 -12.56
C ILE A 279 -15.19 20.63 -12.81
N CYS A 280 -15.52 21.91 -12.57
CA CYS A 280 -14.52 22.97 -12.67
C CYS A 280 -13.56 22.95 -11.47
N ILE A 281 -12.25 22.99 -11.72
CA ILE A 281 -11.21 22.89 -10.67
C ILE A 281 -10.19 24.05 -10.64
N ASP A 282 -10.35 25.10 -11.45
CA ASP A 282 -9.39 26.22 -11.55
C ASP A 282 -9.90 27.57 -11.00
N ASN A 283 -10.86 27.56 -10.07
CA ASN A 283 -11.42 28.79 -9.51
C ASN A 283 -10.53 29.50 -8.48
N LEU A 284 -9.31 29.01 -8.27
CA LEU A 284 -8.34 29.59 -7.37
C LEU A 284 -7.17 30.17 -8.16
N ILE A 285 -6.67 31.32 -7.72
CA ILE A 285 -5.39 31.90 -8.12
C ILE A 285 -4.51 32.05 -6.88
N ASP A 286 -3.21 32.15 -7.12
CA ASP A 286 -2.20 32.23 -6.09
C ASP A 286 -1.68 33.67 -6.03
N GLU A 287 -1.77 34.31 -4.88
CA GLU A 287 -1.35 35.70 -4.64
C GLU A 287 -0.70 35.83 -3.24
N PRO A 288 0.08 36.91 -2.97
CA PRO A 288 0.57 37.18 -1.62
C PRO A 288 -0.57 37.28 -0.61
N THR A 289 -0.48 36.52 0.49
CA THR A 289 -1.53 36.46 1.52
C THR A 289 -1.76 37.82 2.18
N THR A 290 -3.01 38.14 2.49
CA THR A 290 -3.38 39.33 3.27
C THR A 290 -3.29 39.08 4.79
N ALA A 291 -3.15 37.82 5.21
CA ALA A 291 -2.93 37.42 6.60
C ALA A 291 -1.48 37.69 7.05
N VAL A 292 -1.05 38.96 6.98
CA VAL A 292 0.33 39.42 7.25
C VAL A 292 0.80 39.04 8.66
N SER A 293 -0.12 38.94 9.63
CA SER A 293 0.20 38.55 11.02
C SER A 293 0.76 37.13 11.15
N GLN A 294 0.53 36.25 10.17
CA GLN A 294 0.96 34.86 10.23
C GLN A 294 2.29 34.61 9.52
N ASN A 295 2.79 35.55 8.70
CA ASN A 295 4.04 35.38 7.94
C ASN A 295 4.05 34.04 7.18
N VAL A 296 2.96 33.71 6.47
CA VAL A 296 2.72 32.41 5.82
C VAL A 296 2.91 32.42 4.29
N GLY A 297 3.41 33.52 3.72
CA GLY A 297 3.81 33.58 2.32
C GLY A 297 2.66 33.90 1.37
N ARG A 298 2.16 32.90 0.62
CA ARG A 298 1.14 33.07 -0.43
C ARG A 298 -0.12 32.30 -0.08
N GLY A 299 -1.27 32.82 -0.49
CA GLY A 299 -2.59 32.24 -0.21
C GLY A 299 -3.37 31.96 -1.48
N ALA A 300 -4.47 31.23 -1.34
CA ALA A 300 -5.44 31.00 -2.41
C ALA A 300 -6.49 32.12 -2.46
N PHE A 301 -6.77 32.64 -3.65
CA PHE A 301 -7.72 33.72 -3.89
C PHE A 301 -8.75 33.30 -4.94
N ALA A 302 -9.97 33.82 -4.83
CA ALA A 302 -11.04 33.51 -5.77
C ALA A 302 -10.76 34.12 -7.15
N LYS A 303 -10.73 33.30 -8.21
CA LYS A 303 -10.65 33.78 -9.59
C LYS A 303 -11.96 34.44 -10.05
N ARG A 304 -13.09 33.98 -9.52
CA ARG A 304 -14.44 34.41 -9.89
C ARG A 304 -15.34 34.53 -8.67
N GLY A 305 -16.46 35.23 -8.83
CA GLY A 305 -17.45 35.36 -7.77
C GLY A 305 -18.20 34.05 -7.55
N VAL A 306 -18.50 33.74 -6.29
CA VAL A 306 -19.22 32.52 -5.87
C VAL A 306 -20.25 32.92 -4.81
N GLY A 307 -21.50 32.52 -4.99
CA GLY A 307 -22.57 32.82 -4.04
C GLY A 307 -22.48 31.97 -2.78
N ALA A 308 -23.06 32.45 -1.67
CA ALA A 308 -23.18 31.66 -0.46
C ALA A 308 -23.91 30.33 -0.71
N GLY A 309 -23.28 29.22 -0.32
CA GLY A 309 -23.78 27.85 -0.53
C GLY A 309 -23.31 27.19 -1.83
N ASP A 310 -22.70 27.94 -2.74
CA ASP A 310 -22.17 27.43 -4.00
C ASP A 310 -20.78 26.81 -3.82
N VAL A 311 -20.44 25.89 -4.74
CA VAL A 311 -19.13 25.24 -4.76
C VAL A 311 -18.10 26.20 -5.37
N LEU A 312 -17.09 26.57 -4.58
CA LEU A 312 -15.93 27.32 -5.04
C LEU A 312 -15.05 26.44 -5.91
N THR A 313 -14.61 25.29 -5.40
CA THR A 313 -13.83 24.31 -6.15
C THR A 313 -14.05 22.91 -5.59
N THR A 314 -13.66 21.89 -6.34
CA THR A 314 -13.71 20.48 -5.92
C THR A 314 -12.30 19.90 -5.95
N SER A 315 -11.99 19.04 -5.00
CA SER A 315 -10.72 18.32 -4.94
C SER A 315 -10.96 16.82 -4.90
N PRO A 316 -10.31 16.05 -5.78
CA PRO A 316 -10.03 14.67 -5.46
C PRO A 316 -9.24 14.57 -4.16
N VAL A 317 -9.44 13.49 -3.42
CA VAL A 317 -8.73 13.21 -2.18
C VAL A 317 -8.07 11.84 -2.25
N ILE A 318 -6.83 11.79 -1.80
CA ILE A 318 -6.10 10.55 -1.58
C ILE A 318 -6.27 10.18 -0.12
N LEU A 319 -6.64 8.93 0.13
CA LEU A 319 -6.73 8.37 1.47
C LEU A 319 -5.33 8.00 1.94
N VAL A 320 -4.95 8.54 3.09
CA VAL A 320 -3.63 8.34 3.68
C VAL A 320 -3.81 7.73 5.05
N ASP A 321 -3.01 6.70 5.37
CA ASP A 321 -2.99 6.13 6.70
C ASP A 321 -2.20 7.05 7.64
N ARG A 322 -2.79 7.39 8.80
CA ARG A 322 -2.18 8.26 9.81
C ARG A 322 -0.80 7.79 10.25
N SER A 323 -0.58 6.48 10.35
CA SER A 323 0.72 5.93 10.75
C SER A 323 1.84 6.24 9.75
N GLN A 324 1.52 6.55 8.49
CA GLN A 324 2.52 6.92 7.47
C GLN A 324 3.06 8.33 7.66
N MET A 325 2.29 9.17 8.35
CA MET A 325 2.72 10.51 8.67
C MET A 325 3.60 10.55 9.91
N GLN A 326 3.80 9.43 10.60
CA GLN A 326 4.65 9.37 11.78
C GLN A 326 6.12 9.25 11.38
N ILE A 327 6.97 10.03 12.04
CA ILE A 327 8.43 9.89 11.99
C ILE A 327 8.83 9.08 13.22
N MET A 328 9.37 7.89 13.00
CA MET A 328 9.78 6.98 14.06
C MET A 328 11.28 7.05 14.29
N GLU A 329 11.72 6.82 15.54
CA GLU A 329 13.14 6.64 15.84
C GLU A 329 13.63 5.38 15.11
N HIS A 330 14.84 5.39 14.60
CA HIS A 330 15.41 4.24 13.90
C HIS A 330 16.89 4.06 14.27
N ILE A 331 17.37 2.83 14.11
CA ILE A 331 18.80 2.50 14.18
C ILE A 331 19.25 1.93 12.85
N SER A 332 20.51 2.14 12.50
CA SER A 332 21.07 1.61 11.26
C SER A 332 21.22 0.09 11.31
N ALA A 333 21.23 -0.55 10.15
CA ALA A 333 21.28 -2.01 10.02
C ALA A 333 22.54 -2.65 10.61
N ASP A 334 23.63 -1.90 10.79
CA ASP A 334 24.84 -2.33 11.49
C ASP A 334 24.70 -2.35 13.02
N GLN A 335 23.71 -1.64 13.56
CA GLN A 335 23.37 -1.58 14.98
C GLN A 335 22.18 -2.47 15.33
N SER A 336 21.44 -2.96 14.33
CA SER A 336 20.28 -3.81 14.52
C SER A 336 20.67 -5.27 14.80
N ASP A 337 19.91 -5.92 15.67
CA ASP A 337 19.98 -7.38 15.86
C ASP A 337 19.26 -8.14 14.73
N LEU A 338 18.46 -7.45 13.90
CA LEU A 338 17.82 -8.04 12.74
C LEU A 338 18.84 -8.23 11.60
N PRO A 339 18.76 -9.34 10.84
CA PRO A 339 19.60 -9.50 9.67
C PRO A 339 19.40 -8.34 8.69
N SER A 340 20.46 -7.82 8.07
CA SER A 340 20.36 -6.71 7.11
C SER A 340 19.46 -7.05 5.91
N ALA A 341 19.26 -8.33 5.60
CA ALA A 341 18.30 -8.81 4.59
C ALA A 341 16.83 -8.49 4.95
N VAL A 342 16.52 -8.29 6.23
CA VAL A 342 15.20 -7.88 6.74
C VAL A 342 14.99 -6.37 6.57
N LEU A 343 16.06 -5.60 6.69
CA LEU A 343 16.02 -4.14 6.70
C LEU A 343 16.24 -3.61 5.29
N GLN A 344 15.21 -3.68 4.44
CA GLN A 344 15.28 -3.17 3.06
C GLN A 344 15.80 -1.72 2.97
N GLN A 345 15.50 -0.91 3.98
CA GLN A 345 15.87 0.49 4.06
C GLN A 345 17.22 0.74 4.74
N GLY A 346 17.91 -0.33 5.16
CA GLY A 346 19.15 -0.21 5.93
C GLY A 346 18.96 0.34 7.35
N VAL A 347 17.72 0.43 7.82
CA VAL A 347 17.36 0.89 9.17
C VAL A 347 16.28 0.01 9.79
N GLU A 348 16.32 -0.16 11.11
CA GLU A 348 15.25 -0.72 11.94
C GLU A 348 14.52 0.42 12.65
N PHE A 349 13.23 0.57 12.39
CA PHE A 349 12.35 1.47 13.11
C PHE A 349 12.03 0.94 14.51
N LEU A 350 12.15 1.81 15.49
CA LEU A 350 11.83 1.58 16.89
C LEU A 350 10.43 2.11 17.24
N ASP A 351 9.85 1.63 18.33
CA ASP A 351 8.49 2.00 18.78
C ASP A 351 8.39 3.40 19.43
N LYS A 352 9.24 4.35 19.04
CA LYS A 352 9.25 5.71 19.59
C LYS A 352 8.92 6.73 18.50
N LEU A 353 7.78 7.39 18.66
CA LEU A 353 7.34 8.48 17.80
C LEU A 353 8.22 9.72 18.05
N LEU A 354 8.97 10.16 17.04
CA LEU A 354 9.75 11.39 17.07
C LEU A 354 8.93 12.60 16.65
N GLY A 355 7.94 12.44 15.77
CA GLY A 355 7.10 13.54 15.30
C GLY A 355 6.28 13.15 14.09
N TYR A 356 5.87 14.14 13.29
CA TYR A 356 5.08 13.91 12.09
C TYR A 356 5.69 14.60 10.86
N GLN A 357 5.41 14.04 9.67
CA GLN A 357 5.82 14.56 8.37
C GLN A 357 5.21 15.95 8.11
N LEU A 358 5.91 16.83 7.39
CA LEU A 358 5.34 18.13 6.97
C LEU A 358 4.01 17.96 6.25
N TRP A 359 3.88 16.86 5.51
CA TRP A 359 2.67 16.50 4.79
C TRP A 359 1.41 16.48 5.66
N THR A 360 1.50 16.15 6.95
CA THR A 360 0.36 16.18 7.88
C THR A 360 -0.40 17.51 7.86
N ASN A 361 0.30 18.64 7.66
CA ASN A 361 -0.30 19.97 7.67
C ASN A 361 -1.22 20.26 6.47
N TYR A 362 -1.18 19.37 5.47
CA TYR A 362 -1.97 19.46 4.24
C TYR A 362 -3.05 18.39 4.17
N CYS A 363 -3.17 17.55 5.20
CA CYS A 363 -4.17 16.50 5.27
C CYS A 363 -5.33 16.92 6.18
N PHE A 364 -6.54 16.56 5.79
CA PHE A 364 -7.71 16.60 6.65
C PHE A 364 -7.79 15.35 7.52
N GLY A 365 -8.11 15.49 8.80
CA GLY A 365 -8.22 14.35 9.69
C GLY A 365 -9.04 14.63 10.94
N ARG A 366 -9.22 13.56 11.72
CA ARG A 366 -9.73 13.62 13.09
C ARG A 366 -8.97 12.63 13.96
N PRO A 367 -8.59 12.97 15.22
CA PRO A 367 -7.78 12.11 16.07
C PRO A 367 -8.30 10.68 16.25
N GLU A 368 -9.61 10.49 16.14
CA GLU A 368 -10.22 9.17 16.26
C GLU A 368 -9.99 8.28 15.02
N SER A 369 -9.80 8.88 13.83
CA SER A 369 -9.67 8.18 12.55
C SER A 369 -8.22 7.81 12.23
N THR A 370 -8.02 6.59 11.74
CA THR A 370 -6.74 6.16 11.15
C THR A 370 -6.55 6.66 9.72
N ILE A 371 -7.62 7.11 9.06
CA ILE A 371 -7.57 7.75 7.74
C ILE A 371 -7.43 9.26 7.88
N MET A 372 -6.57 9.83 7.05
CA MET A 372 -6.56 11.24 6.69
C MET A 372 -6.84 11.41 5.19
N LEU A 373 -7.35 12.56 4.80
CA LEU A 373 -7.68 12.92 3.41
C LEU A 373 -6.67 13.94 2.90
N PHE A 374 -5.96 13.60 1.83
CA PHE A 374 -5.03 14.52 1.20
C PHE A 374 -5.65 15.09 -0.09
N PRO A 375 -6.04 16.37 -0.13
CA PRO A 375 -6.63 16.99 -1.31
C PRO A 375 -5.57 17.29 -2.38
N THR A 376 -5.90 16.98 -3.64
CA THR A 376 -4.97 17.07 -4.78
C THR A 376 -5.32 18.11 -5.83
N SER A 377 -6.42 18.86 -5.71
CA SER A 377 -6.74 19.91 -6.70
C SER A 377 -5.76 21.09 -6.70
N PRO A 378 -5.64 21.82 -7.82
CA PRO A 378 -4.78 23.00 -7.90
C PRO A 378 -5.11 24.01 -6.79
N LEU A 379 -4.07 24.48 -6.10
CA LEU A 379 -4.10 25.53 -5.06
C LEU A 379 -4.98 25.30 -3.82
N VAL A 380 -5.69 24.19 -3.69
CA VAL A 380 -6.48 23.93 -2.48
C VAL A 380 -5.61 23.82 -1.23
N ASN A 381 -4.35 23.39 -1.41
CA ASN A 381 -3.33 23.31 -0.36
C ASN A 381 -2.70 24.68 0.01
N ALA A 382 -3.08 25.75 -0.70
CA ALA A 382 -2.73 27.14 -0.35
C ALA A 382 -3.88 27.88 0.37
N ILE A 383 -5.01 27.20 0.63
CA ILE A 383 -6.09 27.77 1.43
C ILE A 383 -5.66 27.73 2.90
N HIS A 384 -5.47 28.90 3.50
CA HIS A 384 -4.97 29.02 4.88
C HIS A 384 -6.06 28.91 5.93
N HIS A 385 -5.61 28.71 7.18
CA HIS A 385 -6.47 28.86 8.34
C HIS A 385 -6.97 30.30 8.47
N SER A 386 -8.27 30.47 8.69
CA SER A 386 -8.87 31.76 9.02
C SER A 386 -8.30 32.33 10.33
N PRO A 387 -7.91 33.62 10.40
CA PRO A 387 -7.45 34.25 11.65
C PRO A 387 -8.55 34.32 12.73
N SER A 388 -9.82 34.23 12.34
CA SER A 388 -10.99 34.09 13.21
C SER A 388 -12.06 33.23 12.56
N LYS A 389 -12.97 32.65 13.36
CA LYS A 389 -14.06 31.80 12.83
C LYS A 389 -14.98 32.57 11.88
N GLU A 390 -15.11 33.87 12.07
CA GLU A 390 -15.94 34.79 11.27
C GLU A 390 -15.30 35.15 9.92
N GLU A 391 -13.97 35.06 9.80
CA GLU A 391 -13.26 35.37 8.56
C GLU A 391 -13.22 34.19 7.59
N ALA A 392 -13.37 32.97 8.09
CA ALA A 392 -13.57 31.79 7.25
C ALA A 392 -14.69 32.06 6.25
N ASN A 393 -14.44 31.75 4.98
CA ASN A 393 -15.40 31.99 3.90
C ASN A 393 -15.71 30.73 3.10
N VAL A 394 -15.02 29.63 3.38
CA VAL A 394 -15.31 28.32 2.83
C VAL A 394 -15.39 27.26 3.92
N MET A 395 -16.11 26.18 3.62
CA MET A 395 -16.11 24.94 4.38
C MET A 395 -15.95 23.74 3.44
N VAL A 396 -15.54 22.59 3.96
CA VAL A 396 -15.47 21.35 3.18
C VAL A 396 -16.71 20.48 3.39
N ARG A 397 -17.15 19.79 2.34
CA ARG A 397 -18.14 18.70 2.40
C ARG A 397 -17.80 17.60 1.39
N TRP A 398 -18.35 16.40 1.57
CA TRP A 398 -18.31 15.38 0.51
C TRP A 398 -19.12 15.83 -0.71
N LYS A 399 -18.63 15.50 -1.91
CA LYS A 399 -19.40 15.72 -3.13
C LYS A 399 -20.67 14.88 -3.13
N SER A 400 -21.81 15.56 -3.19
CA SER A 400 -23.11 14.89 -3.30
C SER A 400 -23.27 14.24 -4.67
N GLY A 401 -23.85 13.04 -4.70
CA GLY A 401 -24.15 12.34 -5.95
C GLY A 401 -22.95 11.67 -6.64
N SER A 402 -21.76 11.64 -6.01
CA SER A 402 -20.65 10.77 -6.46
C SER A 402 -20.91 9.34 -5.99
N PRO A 403 -21.17 8.36 -6.90
CA PRO A 403 -21.39 6.97 -6.50
C PRO A 403 -20.17 6.39 -5.81
N THR A 404 -18.97 6.67 -6.33
CA THR A 404 -17.70 6.20 -5.77
C THR A 404 -17.48 6.72 -4.35
N THR A 405 -17.72 8.02 -4.11
CA THR A 405 -17.63 8.57 -2.75
C THR A 405 -18.70 7.94 -1.84
N THR A 406 -19.92 7.75 -2.34
CA THR A 406 -21.01 7.17 -1.54
C THR A 406 -20.73 5.72 -1.13
N GLU A 407 -20.19 4.90 -2.03
CA GLU A 407 -19.81 3.52 -1.71
C GLU A 407 -18.60 3.47 -0.79
N LEU A 408 -17.58 4.31 -1.01
CA LEU A 408 -16.41 4.41 -0.15
C LEU A 408 -16.80 4.72 1.30
N LEU A 409 -17.73 5.66 1.52
CA LEU A 409 -18.12 6.08 2.87
C LEU A 409 -18.89 4.99 3.65
N LYS A 410 -19.31 3.90 3.00
CA LYS A 410 -19.91 2.73 3.67
C LYS A 410 -18.86 1.71 4.12
N GLN A 411 -17.63 1.82 3.63
CA GLN A 411 -16.55 0.90 3.93
C GLN A 411 -15.96 1.17 5.31
N THR A 412 -15.28 0.16 5.86
CA THR A 412 -14.35 0.33 6.98
C THR A 412 -13.13 1.14 6.55
N ALA A 413 -12.39 1.74 7.51
CA ALA A 413 -11.16 2.46 7.17
C ALA A 413 -10.17 1.59 6.38
N HIS A 414 -10.14 0.31 6.73
CA HIS A 414 -9.21 -0.62 6.18
C HIS A 414 -9.51 -0.95 4.70
N GLU A 415 -10.77 -1.23 4.37
CA GLU A 415 -11.24 -1.42 2.99
C GLU A 415 -11.03 -0.15 2.15
N ALA A 416 -11.29 1.02 2.74
CA ALA A 416 -11.11 2.31 2.07
C ALA A 416 -9.63 2.56 1.70
N LEU A 417 -8.69 2.24 2.59
CA LEU A 417 -7.24 2.34 2.35
C LEU A 417 -6.70 1.28 1.38
N ALA A 418 -7.48 0.26 1.05
CA ALA A 418 -7.12 -0.76 0.07
C ALA A 418 -7.38 -0.33 -1.38
N ILE A 419 -8.17 0.73 -1.57
CA ILE A 419 -8.50 1.25 -2.89
C ILE A 419 -7.30 2.06 -3.41
N PRO A 420 -6.84 1.79 -4.66
CA PRO A 420 -5.79 2.59 -5.29
C PRO A 420 -6.13 4.08 -5.28
N ALA A 421 -5.11 4.94 -5.26
CA ALA A 421 -5.34 6.38 -5.40
C ALA A 421 -6.14 6.64 -6.68
N SER A 422 -7.29 7.30 -6.57
CA SER A 422 -8.15 7.62 -7.70
C SER A 422 -8.69 9.04 -7.61
N ASN A 423 -9.06 9.59 -8.76
CA ASN A 423 -9.62 10.93 -8.87
C ASN A 423 -11.13 11.00 -8.57
N ASP A 424 -11.74 9.92 -8.06
CA ASP A 424 -13.20 9.77 -7.94
C ASP A 424 -13.77 10.03 -6.53
N VAL A 425 -12.89 10.06 -5.52
CA VAL A 425 -13.26 10.43 -4.15
C VAL A 425 -13.11 11.93 -4.03
N LEU A 426 -14.23 12.65 -3.88
CA LEU A 426 -14.27 14.09 -4.09
C LEU A 426 -14.77 14.83 -2.84
N ILE A 427 -14.05 15.88 -2.44
CA ILE A 427 -14.52 16.89 -1.50
C ILE A 427 -14.78 18.22 -2.23
N GLU A 428 -15.80 18.94 -1.79
CA GLU A 428 -16.16 20.27 -2.29
C GLU A 428 -15.78 21.32 -1.26
N TYR A 429 -15.20 22.42 -1.73
CA TYR A 429 -15.02 23.66 -0.97
C TYR A 429 -16.22 24.55 -1.28
N VAL A 430 -17.05 24.79 -0.28
CA VAL A 430 -18.34 25.47 -0.42
C VAL A 430 -18.26 26.83 0.25
N ALA A 431 -18.64 27.88 -0.47
CA ALA A 431 -18.69 29.23 0.06
C ALA A 431 -19.73 29.32 1.18
N ILE A 432 -19.37 29.86 2.34
CA ILE A 432 -20.31 30.05 3.48
C ILE A 432 -20.94 31.45 3.48
N ARG A 433 -20.42 32.33 2.64
CA ARG A 433 -20.89 33.68 2.33
C ARG A 433 -20.55 34.00 0.88
N ASP A 434 -21.09 35.09 0.33
CA ASP A 434 -20.69 35.53 -1.01
C ASP A 434 -19.18 35.85 -1.04
N ILE A 435 -18.51 35.36 -2.08
CA ILE A 435 -17.09 35.54 -2.34
C ILE A 435 -16.96 36.33 -3.65
N GLN A 436 -16.24 37.43 -3.64
CA GLN A 436 -15.95 38.24 -4.83
C GLN A 436 -14.66 37.77 -5.52
N PRO A 437 -14.50 38.00 -6.84
CA PRO A 437 -13.21 37.81 -7.49
C PRO A 437 -12.12 38.62 -6.78
N GLY A 438 -10.99 37.97 -6.45
CA GLY A 438 -9.88 38.56 -5.72
C GLY A 438 -10.00 38.49 -4.20
N ASP A 439 -11.07 37.93 -3.63
CA ASP A 439 -11.14 37.64 -2.19
C ASP A 439 -10.18 36.49 -1.84
N GLU A 440 -9.45 36.63 -0.73
CA GLU A 440 -8.65 35.53 -0.17
C GLU A 440 -9.57 34.46 0.43
N ILE A 441 -9.20 33.20 0.25
CA ILE A 441 -9.96 32.05 0.71
C ILE A 441 -9.40 31.54 2.03
N PHE A 442 -10.27 31.46 3.02
CA PHE A 442 -9.94 31.02 4.37
C PHE A 442 -10.83 29.88 4.81
N LEU A 443 -10.21 28.86 5.40
CA LEU A 443 -10.88 27.71 5.98
C LEU A 443 -10.69 27.70 7.50
N ASN A 444 -11.72 27.31 8.24
CA ASN A 444 -11.56 27.01 9.65
C ASN A 444 -10.95 25.60 9.81
N TYR A 445 -9.71 25.51 10.30
CA TYR A 445 -8.99 24.25 10.50
C TYR A 445 -9.41 23.53 11.79
N GLY A 446 -10.32 24.11 12.57
CA GLY A 446 -10.90 23.50 13.76
C GLY A 446 -10.20 23.88 15.07
N ASP A 447 -10.93 23.72 16.17
CA ASP A 447 -10.52 24.17 17.51
C ASP A 447 -9.28 23.42 18.03
N GLU A 448 -9.12 22.14 17.67
CA GLU A 448 -7.96 21.33 18.06
C GLU A 448 -6.67 21.81 17.38
N TRP A 449 -6.74 22.13 16.09
CA TRP A 449 -5.62 22.70 15.34
C TRP A 449 -5.23 24.06 15.92
N GLU A 450 -6.21 24.93 16.17
CA GLU A 450 -5.96 26.27 16.72
C GLU A 450 -5.32 26.20 18.10
N ALA A 451 -5.81 25.33 18.99
CA ALA A 451 -5.21 25.12 20.29
C ALA A 451 -3.75 24.62 20.18
N ALA A 452 -3.48 23.68 19.28
CA ALA A 452 -2.13 23.19 19.02
C ALA A 452 -1.21 24.28 18.46
N TRP A 453 -1.72 25.12 17.56
CA TRP A 453 -0.97 26.24 16.97
C TRP A 453 -0.61 27.29 18.02
N GLN A 454 -1.58 27.69 18.85
CA GLN A 454 -1.32 28.64 19.94
C GLN A 454 -0.29 28.11 20.93
N GLN A 455 -0.41 26.84 21.32
CA GLN A 455 0.59 26.19 22.18
C GLN A 455 1.99 26.19 21.53
N HIS A 456 2.08 25.91 20.22
CA HIS A 456 3.33 25.97 19.48
C HIS A 456 3.94 27.37 19.49
N VAL A 457 3.14 28.40 19.15
CA VAL A 457 3.56 29.81 19.15
C VAL A 457 4.04 30.25 20.53
N GLU A 458 3.32 29.90 21.61
CA GLU A 458 3.70 30.23 22.99
C GLU A 458 5.03 29.57 23.40
N SER A 459 5.30 28.37 22.90
CA SER A 459 6.52 27.62 23.17
C SER A 459 7.70 27.95 22.24
N TRP A 460 7.46 28.72 21.18
CA TRP A 460 8.45 29.01 20.13
C TRP A 460 9.51 30.00 20.63
N ASP A 461 10.76 29.55 20.69
CA ASP A 461 11.94 30.38 20.94
C ASP A 461 12.84 30.44 19.70
N PRO A 462 12.93 31.60 19.01
CA PRO A 462 13.74 31.74 17.82
C PRO A 462 15.25 31.54 18.07
N LEU A 463 15.72 31.64 19.33
CA LEU A 463 17.13 31.45 19.72
C LEU A 463 17.50 29.98 19.96
N VAL A 464 16.52 29.08 20.08
CA VAL A 464 16.72 27.64 20.34
C VAL A 464 16.09 26.79 19.22
N SER A 465 15.84 27.39 18.06
CA SER A 465 15.13 26.78 16.91
C SER A 465 15.72 25.47 16.40
N HIS A 466 16.98 25.15 16.72
CA HIS A 466 17.59 23.85 16.43
C HIS A 466 17.01 22.69 17.28
N VAL A 467 16.27 23.00 18.34
CA VAL A 467 15.70 22.04 19.31
C VAL A 467 14.17 21.97 19.21
N ILE A 468 13.51 23.04 18.76
CA ILE A 468 12.05 23.10 18.68
C ILE A 468 11.60 22.43 17.38
N LYS A 469 10.69 21.45 17.52
CA LYS A 469 10.12 20.73 16.39
C LYS A 469 9.21 21.68 15.61
N PRO A 470 9.28 21.70 14.27
CA PRO A 470 8.31 22.43 13.45
C PRO A 470 6.86 22.02 13.78
N PHE A 471 5.90 22.92 13.61
CA PHE A 471 4.50 22.63 13.89
C PHE A 471 3.95 21.57 12.95
N ARG A 472 3.29 20.55 13.50
CA ARG A 472 2.69 19.44 12.75
C ARG A 472 1.31 19.12 13.30
N HIS A 473 0.27 19.41 12.53
CA HIS A 473 -1.10 19.12 12.90
C HIS A 473 -1.97 19.02 11.65
N GLU A 474 -2.84 18.02 11.61
CA GLU A 474 -3.81 17.86 10.53
C GLU A 474 -4.91 18.91 10.59
N ILE A 475 -5.50 19.22 9.44
CA ILE A 475 -6.64 20.12 9.33
C ILE A 475 -7.87 19.38 9.89
N GLY A 476 -8.47 19.93 10.93
CA GLY A 476 -9.60 19.32 11.62
C GLY A 476 -10.86 19.29 10.75
N LEU A 477 -11.51 18.13 10.69
CA LEU A 477 -12.79 17.97 10.01
C LEU A 477 -13.99 18.15 10.96
N PRO A 478 -15.13 18.65 10.46
CA PRO A 478 -16.38 18.68 11.23
C PRO A 478 -16.79 17.30 11.76
N LYS A 479 -17.47 17.27 12.90
CA LYS A 479 -18.06 16.02 13.43
C LYS A 479 -19.03 15.43 12.40
N GLY A 480 -18.94 14.12 12.20
CA GLY A 480 -19.75 13.39 11.24
C GLY A 480 -19.29 13.50 9.78
N PHE A 481 -18.21 14.24 9.49
CA PHE A 481 -17.61 14.25 8.15
C PHE A 481 -16.99 12.89 7.82
N ILE A 482 -16.12 12.38 8.70
CA ILE A 482 -15.56 11.04 8.56
C ILE A 482 -16.63 10.01 8.98
N PRO A 483 -16.87 8.94 8.20
CA PRO A 483 -17.76 7.85 8.58
C PRO A 483 -17.37 7.23 9.91
N TYR A 484 -18.36 6.87 10.72
CA TYR A 484 -18.14 6.21 12.01
C TYR A 484 -17.29 4.94 11.87
N THR A 485 -17.49 4.18 10.78
CA THR A 485 -16.75 2.96 10.43
C THR A 485 -15.25 3.16 10.20
N TRP A 486 -14.76 4.40 10.08
CA TRP A 486 -13.33 4.69 9.89
C TRP A 486 -12.56 4.94 11.19
N TYR A 487 -13.25 5.08 12.31
CA TYR A 487 -12.64 5.31 13.62
C TYR A 487 -13.21 4.43 14.72
N THR A 488 -13.98 3.42 14.36
CA THR A 488 -14.48 2.43 15.31
C THR A 488 -13.94 1.07 14.96
N ALA A 489 -13.76 0.26 15.99
CA ALA A 489 -13.65 -1.19 15.86
C ALA A 489 -14.72 -1.71 14.89
N ASP A 490 -14.39 -2.78 14.18
CA ASP A 490 -15.31 -3.44 13.25
C ASP A 490 -16.69 -3.62 13.91
N PRO A 491 -17.77 -3.04 13.34
CA PRO A 491 -19.09 -3.10 13.96
C PRO A 491 -19.56 -4.55 14.17
N ASP A 492 -19.10 -5.47 13.31
CA ASP A 492 -19.35 -6.91 13.40
C ASP A 492 -18.14 -7.63 13.98
N SER A 493 -17.66 -7.12 15.11
CA SER A 493 -16.55 -7.69 15.86
C SER A 493 -16.67 -9.20 16.11
N LYS A 494 -17.86 -9.82 16.09
CA LYS A 494 -18.02 -11.27 16.31
C LYS A 494 -17.84 -12.13 15.04
N GLY A 495 -17.82 -11.52 13.86
CA GLY A 495 -17.84 -12.22 12.58
C GLY A 495 -19.20 -12.77 12.18
N ASP A 496 -19.23 -13.41 11.01
CA ASP A 496 -20.46 -13.87 10.33
C ASP A 496 -20.86 -15.30 10.72
N PHE A 497 -20.01 -15.99 11.49
CA PHE A 497 -20.17 -17.39 11.84
C PHE A 497 -20.62 -17.58 13.29
N LEU A 498 -21.34 -18.67 13.55
CA LEU A 498 -21.91 -18.97 14.86
C LEU A 498 -20.80 -19.19 15.91
N PRO A 499 -20.70 -18.33 16.95
CA PRO A 499 -19.77 -18.58 18.05
C PRO A 499 -20.36 -19.66 18.96
N GLN A 500 -19.81 -20.87 18.88
CA GLN A 500 -20.16 -21.97 19.79
C GLN A 500 -18.98 -22.24 20.71
N ALA A 501 -19.19 -22.19 22.03
CA ALA A 501 -18.17 -22.62 22.98
C ALA A 501 -17.89 -24.13 22.79
N LEU A 502 -16.61 -24.50 22.70
CA LEU A 502 -16.17 -25.89 22.50
C LEU A 502 -15.33 -26.35 23.70
N ALA A 503 -15.61 -27.55 24.20
CA ALA A 503 -14.74 -28.18 25.18
C ALA A 503 -13.41 -28.62 24.53
N PRO A 504 -12.31 -28.75 25.30
CA PRO A 504 -11.06 -29.30 24.77
C PRO A 504 -11.26 -30.65 24.06
N GLY A 505 -10.88 -30.71 22.78
CA GLY A 505 -11.04 -31.88 21.90
C GLY A 505 -12.38 -31.99 21.19
N GLU A 506 -13.33 -31.08 21.43
CA GLU A 506 -14.60 -31.02 20.71
C GLU A 506 -14.41 -30.37 19.34
N LEU A 507 -14.86 -31.06 18.28
CA LEU A 507 -14.80 -30.60 16.90
C LEU A 507 -16.21 -30.24 16.40
N ALA A 508 -16.37 -29.05 15.82
CA ALA A 508 -17.62 -28.60 15.24
C ALA A 508 -17.39 -27.98 13.84
N PRO A 509 -18.27 -28.20 12.86
CA PRO A 509 -18.17 -27.51 11.56
C PRO A 509 -18.39 -26.00 11.72
N ILE A 510 -17.73 -25.20 10.88
CA ILE A 510 -17.99 -23.75 10.81
C ILE A 510 -19.35 -23.54 10.14
N ARG A 511 -20.22 -22.76 10.79
CA ARG A 511 -21.59 -22.51 10.33
C ARG A 511 -21.89 -21.02 10.28
N TRP A 512 -22.67 -20.61 9.29
CA TRP A 512 -23.25 -19.27 9.22
C TRP A 512 -24.11 -18.99 10.45
N ASN A 513 -23.98 -17.79 11.00
CA ASN A 513 -24.70 -17.40 12.23
C ASN A 513 -26.22 -17.31 11.99
N ASP A 514 -26.64 -16.84 10.81
CA ASP A 514 -28.03 -16.61 10.43
C ASP A 514 -28.74 -17.88 9.92
N THR A 515 -28.12 -18.63 9.01
CA THR A 515 -28.73 -19.82 8.39
C THR A 515 -28.42 -21.12 9.13
N GLN A 516 -27.37 -21.15 9.96
CA GLN A 516 -26.83 -22.36 10.60
C GLN A 516 -26.28 -23.40 9.59
N GLU A 517 -26.22 -23.07 8.30
CA GLU A 517 -25.67 -23.95 7.27
C GLU A 517 -24.14 -24.05 7.40
N VAL A 518 -23.56 -25.18 6.99
CA VAL A 518 -22.11 -25.36 7.00
C VAL A 518 -21.52 -24.54 5.87
N VAL A 519 -20.58 -23.65 6.18
CA VAL A 519 -19.98 -22.70 5.23
C VAL A 519 -19.26 -23.45 4.11
N THR A 520 -18.32 -24.31 4.50
CA THR A 520 -17.59 -25.15 3.54
C THR A 520 -17.27 -26.51 4.16
N PRO A 521 -17.33 -27.61 3.40
CA PRO A 521 -16.85 -28.90 3.85
C PRO A 521 -15.40 -28.81 4.32
N ASN A 522 -15.01 -29.65 5.27
CA ASN A 522 -13.64 -29.73 5.77
C ASN A 522 -13.13 -28.46 6.49
N ALA A 523 -13.99 -27.49 6.81
CA ALA A 523 -13.67 -26.40 7.71
C ALA A 523 -14.31 -26.61 9.10
N TYR A 524 -13.49 -26.64 10.15
CA TYR A 524 -13.92 -26.93 11.50
C TYR A 524 -13.35 -25.95 12.54
N ARG A 525 -14.02 -25.88 13.67
CA ARG A 525 -13.54 -25.31 14.93
C ARG A 525 -13.20 -26.45 15.87
N LEU A 526 -12.11 -26.33 16.61
CA LEU A 526 -11.64 -27.32 17.57
C LEU A 526 -11.34 -26.67 18.90
N GLY A 527 -12.04 -27.07 19.96
CA GLY A 527 -11.75 -26.61 21.31
C GLY A 527 -10.37 -27.12 21.77
N LEU A 528 -9.59 -26.26 22.40
CA LEU A 528 -8.23 -26.55 22.87
C LEU A 528 -8.17 -26.51 24.41
N ASP A 529 -7.29 -27.33 24.98
CA ASP A 529 -6.85 -27.07 26.36
C ASP A 529 -6.00 -25.80 26.35
N LYS A 530 -6.30 -24.85 27.23
CA LYS A 530 -5.58 -23.57 27.36
C LYS A 530 -4.05 -23.70 27.44
N SER A 531 -3.55 -24.85 27.93
CA SER A 531 -2.10 -25.12 27.97
C SER A 531 -1.47 -25.27 26.58
N VAL A 532 -2.24 -25.56 25.53
CA VAL A 532 -1.78 -25.55 24.14
C VAL A 532 -1.36 -24.14 23.75
N ARG A 533 -2.28 -23.17 23.83
CA ARG A 533 -1.98 -21.77 23.51
C ARG A 533 -0.89 -21.22 24.43
N MET A 534 -1.06 -21.35 25.74
CA MET A 534 -0.12 -20.76 26.72
C MET A 534 1.28 -21.36 26.60
N GLY A 535 1.39 -22.66 26.33
CA GLY A 535 2.68 -23.33 26.15
C GLY A 535 3.39 -22.90 24.86
N LEU A 536 2.64 -22.77 23.75
CA LEU A 536 3.18 -22.30 22.48
C LEU A 536 3.55 -20.82 22.50
N LEU A 537 2.72 -19.95 23.08
CA LEU A 537 3.05 -18.53 23.23
C LEU A 537 4.32 -18.36 24.09
N LYS A 538 4.41 -19.08 25.21
CA LYS A 538 5.62 -19.09 26.04
C LYS A 538 6.85 -19.56 25.26
N TYR A 539 6.71 -20.61 24.44
CA TYR A 539 7.79 -21.06 23.56
C TYR A 539 8.22 -19.96 22.59
N CYS A 540 7.27 -19.28 21.95
CA CYS A 540 7.57 -18.17 21.04
C CYS A 540 8.31 -17.04 21.75
N ASP A 541 7.86 -16.64 22.95
CA ASP A 541 8.46 -15.56 23.73
C ASP A 541 9.89 -15.91 24.15
N GLU A 542 10.11 -17.10 24.72
CA GLU A 542 11.44 -17.51 25.19
C GLU A 542 12.39 -17.81 24.02
N MET A 543 11.86 -18.26 22.88
CA MET A 543 12.64 -18.47 21.66
C MET A 543 13.05 -17.16 20.99
N GLY A 544 12.36 -16.05 21.26
CA GLY A 544 12.52 -14.76 20.56
C GLY A 544 11.73 -14.68 19.26
N ILE A 545 10.84 -15.64 18.99
CA ILE A 545 9.96 -15.66 17.80
C ILE A 545 8.97 -14.51 17.84
N THR A 546 8.34 -14.28 19.01
CA THR A 546 7.37 -13.19 19.19
C THR A 546 8.00 -11.84 18.87
N ASP A 547 9.24 -11.62 19.31
CA ASP A 547 9.95 -10.36 19.08
C ASP A 547 10.34 -10.19 17.60
N VAL A 548 10.83 -11.24 16.95
CA VAL A 548 11.10 -11.20 15.50
C VAL A 548 9.83 -10.88 14.72
N LEU A 549 8.75 -11.60 14.98
CA LEU A 549 7.48 -11.41 14.28
C LEU A 549 6.83 -10.05 14.57
N ARG A 550 6.87 -9.57 15.82
CA ARG A 550 6.42 -8.22 16.17
C ARG A 550 7.21 -7.16 15.41
N ARG A 551 8.53 -7.29 15.34
CA ARG A 551 9.38 -6.33 14.63
C ARG A 551 9.06 -6.32 13.14
N VAL A 552 9.03 -7.48 12.48
CA VAL A 552 8.84 -7.55 11.02
C VAL A 552 7.41 -7.35 10.54
N THR A 553 6.46 -7.21 11.47
CA THR A 553 5.08 -6.78 11.14
C THR A 553 4.79 -5.38 11.67
N GLY A 554 5.47 -4.90 12.70
CA GLY A 554 5.29 -3.58 13.29
C GLY A 554 6.22 -2.49 12.73
N GLY A 555 5.96 -1.25 13.12
CA GLY A 555 6.94 -0.15 13.09
C GLY A 555 7.44 0.33 11.73
N GLY A 556 7.08 -0.31 10.61
CA GLY A 556 7.68 -0.02 9.30
C GLY A 556 8.80 -0.98 8.87
N ASN A 557 9.09 -2.00 9.68
CA ASN A 557 10.13 -2.99 9.37
C ASN A 557 9.56 -4.20 8.61
N SER A 558 8.53 -3.98 7.77
CA SER A 558 7.97 -5.09 7.00
C SER A 558 9.04 -5.64 6.07
N LEU A 559 9.19 -6.97 6.04
CA LEU A 559 10.05 -7.66 5.07
C LEU A 559 9.65 -7.26 3.66
N ALA A 560 10.55 -7.24 2.68
CA ALA A 560 10.13 -7.08 1.28
C ALA A 560 9.09 -8.14 0.91
N ILE A 561 8.16 -7.78 0.03
CA ILE A 561 7.39 -8.78 -0.70
C ILE A 561 8.34 -9.80 -1.38
N ASP A 562 8.00 -11.09 -1.30
CA ASP A 562 8.80 -12.20 -1.83
C ASP A 562 10.23 -12.31 -1.24
N SER A 563 10.53 -11.64 -0.12
CA SER A 563 11.80 -11.84 0.59
C SER A 563 11.76 -12.96 1.60
N ASN A 564 12.93 -13.55 1.81
CA ASN A 564 13.17 -14.53 2.83
C ASN A 564 14.60 -14.40 3.38
N THR A 565 14.79 -14.86 4.60
CA THR A 565 16.10 -14.94 5.25
C THR A 565 16.12 -16.04 6.31
N ILE A 566 17.31 -16.42 6.74
CA ILE A 566 17.50 -17.35 7.85
C ILE A 566 17.79 -16.53 9.11
N VAL A 567 17.01 -16.76 10.17
CA VAL A 567 17.26 -16.19 11.50
C VAL A 567 17.73 -17.29 12.46
N HIS A 568 18.63 -16.91 13.36
CA HIS A 568 19.21 -17.82 14.35
C HIS A 568 18.66 -17.49 15.73
N LEU A 569 17.87 -18.40 16.31
CA LEU A 569 17.18 -18.19 17.59
C LEU A 569 17.51 -19.34 18.54
N ASN A 570 18.13 -19.03 19.68
CA ASN A 570 18.58 -20.00 20.70
C ASN A 570 19.32 -21.24 20.15
N GLY A 571 20.14 -21.05 19.11
CA GLY A 571 20.91 -22.13 18.48
C GLY A 571 20.19 -22.91 17.37
N TYR A 572 18.93 -22.58 17.09
CA TYR A 572 18.14 -23.14 16.00
C TYR A 572 18.07 -22.19 14.81
N LYS A 573 17.90 -22.76 13.61
CA LYS A 573 17.73 -22.01 12.36
C LYS A 573 16.26 -21.95 11.99
N TRP A 574 15.78 -20.76 11.70
CA TRP A 574 14.41 -20.52 11.27
C TRP A 574 14.40 -19.81 9.94
N PHE A 575 13.45 -20.18 9.09
CA PHE A 575 13.21 -19.58 7.80
C PHE A 575 12.13 -18.51 7.96
N LEU A 576 12.55 -17.25 7.89
CA LEU A 576 11.66 -16.10 7.94
C LEU A 576 11.34 -15.69 6.51
N GLN A 577 10.06 -15.58 6.17
CA GLN A 577 9.64 -15.17 4.83
C GLN A 577 8.42 -14.25 4.86
N ARG A 578 8.32 -13.40 3.85
CA ARG A 578 7.08 -12.74 3.46
C ARG A 578 6.65 -13.27 2.08
N PRO A 579 5.46 -13.86 1.97
CA PRO A 579 4.98 -14.43 0.73
C PRO A 579 4.69 -13.34 -0.33
N ASN A 580 4.34 -13.81 -1.53
CA ASN A 580 4.20 -13.01 -2.75
C ASN A 580 3.25 -11.80 -2.69
N SER A 581 3.49 -10.84 -3.59
CA SER A 581 2.68 -9.63 -3.81
C SER A 581 1.17 -9.85 -3.89
N LYS A 582 0.71 -11.03 -4.32
CA LYS A 582 -0.73 -11.35 -4.35
C LYS A 582 -1.40 -11.26 -2.97
N TRP A 583 -0.62 -11.36 -1.90
CA TRP A 583 -1.04 -11.13 -0.53
C TRP A 583 -0.73 -9.67 -0.21
N ASN A 584 -1.68 -8.77 -0.43
CA ASN A 584 -1.53 -7.36 -0.09
C ASN A 584 -1.56 -7.18 1.45
N SER A 585 -0.50 -7.66 2.10
CA SER A 585 -0.35 -7.79 3.54
C SER A 585 1.13 -7.79 3.94
N ASN A 586 1.41 -7.50 5.20
CA ASN A 586 2.72 -7.75 5.81
C ASN A 586 2.77 -9.09 6.55
N LEU A 587 1.85 -10.02 6.22
CA LEU A 587 1.83 -11.36 6.78
C LEU A 587 3.21 -12.01 6.63
N SER A 588 3.87 -12.28 7.74
CA SER A 588 5.21 -12.86 7.78
C SER A 588 5.15 -14.24 8.41
N TRP A 589 5.87 -15.19 7.85
CA TRP A 589 5.91 -16.58 8.29
C TRP A 589 7.30 -16.90 8.83
N LEU A 590 7.35 -17.55 9.98
CA LEU A 590 8.57 -18.07 10.56
C LEU A 590 8.43 -19.59 10.75
N SER A 591 9.17 -20.35 9.95
CA SER A 591 9.11 -21.82 9.91
C SER A 591 10.47 -22.45 10.25
N PRO A 592 10.52 -23.73 10.63
CA PRO A 592 11.77 -24.47 10.72
C PRO A 592 12.56 -24.40 9.41
N TYR A 593 13.87 -24.18 9.51
CA TYR A 593 14.76 -24.24 8.35
C TYR A 593 15.30 -25.66 8.11
N ASP A 594 15.37 -26.48 9.16
CA ASP A 594 15.98 -27.81 9.13
C ASP A 594 15.31 -28.78 10.11
N GLN A 595 15.74 -30.05 10.10
CA GLN A 595 15.21 -31.09 10.98
C GLN A 595 15.36 -30.74 12.47
N ASN A 596 16.44 -30.05 12.87
CA ASN A 596 16.68 -29.74 14.29
C ASN A 596 15.65 -28.73 14.82
N SER A 597 15.43 -27.65 14.07
CA SER A 597 14.38 -26.67 14.40
C SER A 597 12.98 -27.27 14.31
N HIS A 598 12.76 -28.20 13.38
CA HIS A 598 11.50 -28.92 13.26
C HIS A 598 11.23 -29.83 14.47
N ASP A 599 12.22 -30.62 14.90
CA ASP A 599 12.11 -31.52 16.04
C ASP A 599 11.97 -30.74 17.37
N ASP A 600 12.60 -29.57 17.50
CA ASP A 600 12.42 -28.68 18.65
C ASP A 600 10.97 -28.15 18.72
N TYR A 601 10.41 -27.73 17.59
CA TYR A 601 9.01 -27.29 17.55
C TYR A 601 8.03 -28.46 17.84
N LEU A 602 8.27 -29.67 17.32
CA LEU A 602 7.47 -30.85 17.68
C LEU A 602 7.49 -31.15 19.19
N GLN A 603 8.64 -30.94 19.85
CA GLN A 603 8.75 -31.07 21.31
C GLN A 603 7.96 -29.98 22.03
N ALA A 604 7.98 -28.73 21.54
CA ALA A 604 7.16 -27.65 22.07
C ALA A 604 5.65 -27.95 21.97
N LEU A 605 5.21 -28.55 20.86
CA LEU A 605 3.84 -29.04 20.68
C LEU A 605 3.50 -30.13 21.73
N SER A 606 4.37 -31.12 21.94
CA SER A 606 4.13 -32.14 22.97
C SER A 606 4.10 -31.55 24.39
N ALA A 607 5.03 -30.63 24.71
CA ALA A 607 5.07 -29.94 26.00
C ALA A 607 3.77 -29.18 26.31
N SER A 608 3.11 -28.69 25.26
CA SER A 608 1.89 -27.90 25.29
C SER A 608 0.62 -28.77 25.16
N LYS A 609 0.74 -30.10 25.29
CA LYS A 609 -0.38 -31.06 25.17
C LYS A 609 -1.06 -31.12 23.79
N PHE A 610 -0.36 -30.78 22.71
CA PHE A 610 -0.90 -30.94 21.35
C PHE A 610 -1.19 -32.42 20.99
N ASP A 611 -0.66 -33.37 21.76
CA ASP A 611 -1.04 -34.79 21.69
C ASP A 611 -2.59 -34.99 21.79
N ALA A 612 -3.28 -34.23 22.64
CA ALA A 612 -4.74 -34.30 22.78
C ALA A 612 -5.47 -33.74 21.54
N VAL A 613 -4.87 -32.76 20.85
CA VAL A 613 -5.39 -32.19 19.60
C VAL A 613 -5.34 -33.23 18.49
N LEU A 614 -4.20 -33.92 18.33
CA LEU A 614 -4.07 -35.01 17.36
C LEU A 614 -5.06 -36.15 17.62
N ASP A 615 -5.28 -36.51 18.88
CA ASP A 615 -6.25 -37.55 19.23
C ASP A 615 -7.70 -37.15 18.93
N ALA A 616 -8.06 -35.90 19.21
CA ALA A 616 -9.36 -35.35 18.86
C ALA A 616 -9.62 -35.37 17.34
N ILE A 617 -8.65 -34.88 16.55
CA ILE A 617 -8.74 -34.87 15.08
C ILE A 617 -8.84 -36.29 14.54
N GLY A 618 -7.92 -37.17 14.95
CA GLY A 618 -7.85 -38.54 14.43
C GLY A 618 -9.13 -39.35 14.71
N ARG A 619 -9.74 -39.19 15.88
CA ARG A 619 -11.01 -39.85 16.22
C ARG A 619 -12.20 -39.22 15.52
N SER A 620 -12.31 -37.89 15.54
CA SER A 620 -13.50 -37.18 15.02
C SER A 620 -13.62 -37.28 13.50
N LEU A 621 -12.49 -37.32 12.80
CA LEU A 621 -12.43 -37.41 11.34
C LEU A 621 -12.12 -38.82 10.83
N ASN A 622 -12.08 -39.82 11.73
CA ASN A 622 -11.84 -41.23 11.43
C ASN A 622 -10.56 -41.48 10.60
N MET A 623 -9.45 -40.92 11.07
CA MET A 623 -8.12 -41.12 10.47
C MET A 623 -7.49 -42.44 10.90
N ASP A 624 -6.60 -42.99 10.08
CA ASP A 624 -5.85 -44.22 10.40
C ASP A 624 -4.56 -43.91 11.15
N GLY A 625 -3.86 -42.85 10.74
CA GLY A 625 -2.75 -42.27 11.46
C GLY A 625 -2.65 -40.77 11.18
N LEU A 626 -1.92 -40.02 12.02
CA LEU A 626 -1.61 -38.62 11.75
C LEU A 626 -0.10 -38.37 11.90
N VAL A 627 0.39 -37.48 11.06
CA VAL A 627 1.67 -36.81 11.20
C VAL A 627 1.44 -35.30 11.22
N ALA A 628 2.19 -34.61 12.09
CA ALA A 628 2.35 -33.16 12.05
C ALA A 628 3.67 -32.87 11.33
N PHE A 629 3.63 -32.21 10.17
CA PHE A 629 4.79 -32.15 9.27
C PHE A 629 5.15 -30.75 8.76
N HIS A 630 4.20 -29.81 8.71
CA HIS A 630 4.44 -28.43 8.29
C HIS A 630 4.12 -27.53 9.48
N LEU A 631 5.13 -26.84 10.01
CA LEU A 631 5.04 -26.12 11.27
C LEU A 631 5.44 -24.68 11.06
N THR A 632 4.60 -23.73 11.41
CA THR A 632 4.91 -22.31 11.23
C THR A 632 4.28 -21.45 12.30
N PHE A 633 4.89 -20.29 12.51
CA PHE A 633 4.27 -19.15 13.16
C PHE A 633 4.01 -18.10 12.11
N ILE A 634 2.78 -17.59 12.06
CA ILE A 634 2.40 -16.48 11.20
C ILE A 634 2.08 -15.28 12.04
N ALA A 635 2.44 -14.10 11.56
CA ALA A 635 2.07 -12.84 12.16
C ALA A 635 1.67 -11.82 11.11
N VAL A 636 0.70 -10.97 11.46
CA VAL A 636 0.25 -9.87 10.60
C VAL A 636 -0.18 -8.70 11.46
N SER A 637 0.19 -7.49 11.05
CA SER A 637 -0.36 -6.25 11.60
C SER A 637 -1.16 -5.48 10.55
N ARG A 638 -1.01 -5.83 9.26
CA ARG A 638 -1.76 -5.23 8.17
C ARG A 638 -1.99 -6.22 7.03
N SER A 639 -3.23 -6.32 6.57
CA SER A 639 -3.62 -7.08 5.37
C SER A 639 -4.78 -6.35 4.74
N THR A 640 -4.65 -5.72 3.57
CA THR A 640 -5.72 -4.93 2.90
C THR A 640 -6.87 -5.80 2.37
N ARG A 641 -6.51 -7.00 1.90
CA ARG A 641 -7.41 -8.02 1.42
C ARG A 641 -6.66 -9.35 1.40
N GLY A 642 -7.24 -10.37 2.01
CA GLY A 642 -6.69 -11.71 1.93
C GLY A 642 -6.77 -12.25 0.50
N TYR A 643 -5.71 -12.92 0.06
CA TYR A 643 -5.78 -13.74 -1.15
C TYR A 643 -6.55 -15.02 -0.82
N LEU A 644 -7.76 -15.15 -1.37
CA LEU A 644 -8.60 -16.33 -1.17
C LEU A 644 -7.97 -17.53 -1.89
N HIS A 645 -7.66 -18.57 -1.13
CA HIS A 645 -6.95 -19.76 -1.62
C HIS A 645 -7.29 -20.97 -0.75
N TYR A 646 -6.92 -22.16 -1.21
CA TYR A 646 -6.87 -23.36 -0.39
C TYR A 646 -5.41 -23.77 -0.19
N ASP A 647 -5.12 -24.42 0.94
CA ASP A 647 -3.80 -24.97 1.23
C ASP A 647 -3.50 -26.21 0.37
N LEU A 648 -4.49 -27.10 0.24
CA LEU A 648 -4.40 -28.34 -0.53
C LEU A 648 -5.76 -28.73 -1.12
N ARG A 649 -5.70 -29.65 -2.08
CA ARG A 649 -6.84 -30.31 -2.71
C ARG A 649 -6.52 -31.77 -2.98
N ASN A 650 -7.55 -32.58 -3.18
CA ASN A 650 -7.44 -33.99 -3.56
C ASN A 650 -6.66 -34.88 -2.57
N THR A 651 -6.59 -34.52 -1.28
CA THR A 651 -5.94 -35.39 -0.28
C THR A 651 -6.87 -36.52 0.20
N GLY A 652 -8.14 -36.47 -0.20
CA GLY A 652 -9.18 -37.39 0.24
C GLY A 652 -9.77 -36.98 1.59
N ARG A 653 -9.75 -35.67 1.91
CA ARG A 653 -10.15 -35.10 3.21
C ARG A 653 -9.29 -35.65 4.36
N LYS A 654 -7.99 -35.82 4.08
CA LYS A 654 -7.03 -36.42 5.00
C LYS A 654 -5.90 -35.48 5.41
N MET A 655 -5.93 -34.22 5.00
CA MET A 655 -5.01 -33.16 5.44
C MET A 655 -5.81 -31.98 6.00
N TYR A 656 -5.35 -31.42 7.11
CA TYR A 656 -5.87 -30.20 7.70
C TYR A 656 -4.74 -29.28 8.18
N ASN A 657 -4.84 -27.99 7.88
CA ASN A 657 -4.04 -26.96 8.53
C ASN A 657 -4.74 -26.52 9.83
N VAL A 658 -4.09 -26.72 10.97
CA VAL A 658 -4.60 -26.34 12.29
C VAL A 658 -4.02 -24.98 12.67
N ILE A 659 -4.86 -23.95 12.66
CA ILE A 659 -4.50 -22.57 12.99
C ILE A 659 -4.87 -22.29 14.45
N ILE A 660 -3.87 -21.99 15.28
CA ILE A 660 -3.99 -21.79 16.73
C ILE A 660 -3.68 -20.32 17.05
N PRO A 661 -4.68 -19.51 17.44
CA PRO A 661 -4.44 -18.13 17.84
C PRO A 661 -3.57 -18.06 19.11
N LEU A 662 -2.42 -17.37 19.02
CA LEU A 662 -1.50 -17.18 20.14
C LEU A 662 -1.63 -15.78 20.73
N ASN A 663 -1.56 -14.78 19.86
CA ASN A 663 -1.75 -13.37 20.16
C ASN A 663 -2.85 -12.79 19.25
N LEU A 664 -3.78 -12.04 19.83
CA LEU A 664 -4.85 -11.36 19.11
C LEU A 664 -4.72 -9.87 19.42
N ALA A 665 -5.09 -9.03 18.47
CA ALA A 665 -5.17 -7.59 18.68
C ALA A 665 -6.49 -7.24 19.39
N ASP A 666 -6.48 -6.19 20.20
CA ASP A 666 -7.63 -5.82 21.03
C ASP A 666 -8.66 -5.05 20.20
N ASP A 667 -9.94 -5.28 20.47
CA ASP A 667 -11.07 -4.60 19.80
C ASP A 667 -11.04 -4.66 18.25
N THR A 668 -10.53 -5.74 17.68
CA THR A 668 -10.45 -5.88 16.22
C THR A 668 -11.61 -6.66 15.62
N GLY A 669 -11.78 -6.51 14.30
CA GLY A 669 -12.67 -7.36 13.51
C GLY A 669 -12.14 -8.78 13.32
N PRO A 670 -12.88 -9.63 12.60
CA PRO A 670 -12.51 -11.01 12.29
C PRO A 670 -11.15 -11.16 11.59
N GLU A 671 -10.55 -12.36 11.70
CA GLU A 671 -9.17 -12.62 11.27
C GLU A 671 -9.03 -13.59 10.08
N LEU A 672 -10.05 -14.38 9.78
CA LEU A 672 -10.05 -15.36 8.70
C LEU A 672 -11.30 -15.26 7.84
N ASP A 673 -11.14 -15.00 6.54
CA ASP A 673 -12.22 -15.08 5.57
C ASP A 673 -12.39 -16.53 5.13
N LEU A 674 -13.64 -16.99 5.00
CA LEU A 674 -14.00 -18.32 4.49
C LEU A 674 -15.07 -18.18 3.41
N GLN A 675 -14.83 -18.80 2.25
CA GLN A 675 -15.78 -18.82 1.15
C GLN A 675 -16.78 -19.97 1.33
N ASP A 676 -18.03 -19.72 0.99
CA ASP A 676 -19.07 -20.74 0.94
C ASP A 676 -18.79 -21.74 -0.20
N ALA A 677 -18.93 -23.03 0.08
CA ALA A 677 -18.71 -24.06 -0.94
C ALA A 677 -19.83 -24.14 -2.00
N SER A 678 -20.99 -23.59 -1.69
CA SER A 678 -22.18 -23.58 -2.56
C SER A 678 -22.37 -22.27 -3.33
N ASP A 679 -21.72 -21.19 -2.90
CA ASP A 679 -21.76 -19.87 -3.53
C ASP A 679 -20.38 -19.18 -3.44
N ASP A 680 -19.69 -19.09 -4.58
CA ASP A 680 -18.35 -18.50 -4.65
C ASP A 680 -18.35 -16.98 -4.43
N ALA A 681 -19.51 -16.33 -4.48
CA ALA A 681 -19.66 -14.92 -4.12
C ALA A 681 -19.86 -14.70 -2.62
N ALA A 682 -20.28 -15.73 -1.87
CA ALA A 682 -20.52 -15.64 -0.45
C ALA A 682 -19.22 -15.89 0.34
N ILE A 683 -18.74 -14.86 1.05
CA ILE A 683 -17.56 -14.92 1.91
C ILE A 683 -17.97 -14.43 3.29
N GLY A 684 -17.71 -15.24 4.31
CA GLY A 684 -17.95 -14.88 5.70
C GLY A 684 -16.64 -14.70 6.45
N ARG A 685 -16.68 -13.91 7.51
CA ARG A 685 -15.52 -13.50 8.29
C ARG A 685 -15.55 -14.19 9.66
N TYR A 686 -14.52 -14.97 9.96
CA TYR A 686 -14.35 -15.75 11.18
C TYR A 686 -13.45 -15.02 12.18
N ARG A 687 -14.01 -14.74 13.36
CA ARG A 687 -13.22 -14.25 14.49
C ARG A 687 -12.50 -15.40 15.20
N TYR A 688 -11.20 -15.26 15.32
CA TYR A 688 -10.37 -16.11 16.16
C TYR A 688 -10.77 -15.97 17.63
N GLU A 689 -10.78 -17.10 18.31
CA GLU A 689 -11.05 -17.18 19.73
C GLU A 689 -9.84 -17.83 20.39
N TYR A 690 -9.44 -17.32 21.56
CA TYR A 690 -8.47 -18.05 22.35
C TYR A 690 -9.01 -19.42 22.73
N ASP A 691 -8.10 -20.39 22.74
CA ASP A 691 -8.39 -21.77 23.07
C ASP A 691 -9.35 -22.45 22.10
N VAL A 692 -9.52 -21.92 20.88
CA VAL A 692 -10.20 -22.56 19.75
C VAL A 692 -9.29 -22.49 18.52
N ALA A 693 -8.98 -23.64 17.92
CA ALA A 693 -8.29 -23.68 16.63
C ALA A 693 -9.28 -23.69 15.47
N SER A 694 -8.87 -23.09 14.35
CA SER A 694 -9.52 -23.29 13.05
C SER A 694 -8.82 -24.40 12.30
N LEU A 695 -9.58 -25.30 11.68
CA LEU A 695 -9.06 -26.35 10.81
C LEU A 695 -9.53 -26.08 9.38
N THR A 696 -8.60 -25.95 8.45
CA THR A 696 -8.87 -25.81 7.01
C THR A 696 -8.34 -27.04 6.27
N GLY A 697 -9.24 -27.82 5.70
CA GLY A 697 -8.91 -29.04 4.93
C GLY A 697 -9.08 -28.85 3.42
N ASP A 698 -9.24 -29.98 2.71
CA ASP A 698 -9.46 -30.02 1.26
C ASP A 698 -10.56 -29.04 0.81
N ASP A 699 -10.23 -28.21 -0.18
CA ASP A 699 -11.14 -27.28 -0.87
C ASP A 699 -11.76 -26.18 0.02
N ALA A 700 -11.29 -26.02 1.27
CA ALA A 700 -11.71 -24.92 2.13
C ALA A 700 -10.99 -23.62 1.73
N TYR A 701 -11.60 -22.86 0.81
CA TYR A 701 -11.10 -21.55 0.41
C TYR A 701 -11.14 -20.56 1.58
N HIS A 702 -9.99 -19.99 1.89
CA HIS A 702 -9.81 -19.10 3.01
C HIS A 702 -8.79 -18.00 2.72
N ALA A 703 -8.82 -16.94 3.53
CA ALA A 703 -7.89 -15.83 3.40
C ALA A 703 -7.65 -15.15 4.75
N THR A 704 -6.52 -14.46 4.89
CA THR A 704 -6.29 -13.57 6.04
C THR A 704 -7.21 -12.36 5.91
N SER A 705 -8.16 -12.21 6.84
CA SER A 705 -9.10 -11.07 6.80
C SER A 705 -8.38 -9.74 6.86
N ALA A 706 -9.04 -8.77 6.25
CA ALA A 706 -8.69 -7.37 6.22
C ALA A 706 -8.38 -6.83 7.65
N CYS A 707 -7.22 -6.21 7.86
CA CYS A 707 -6.83 -5.66 9.16
C CYS A 707 -5.77 -4.56 9.08
N ASP A 708 -5.76 -3.66 10.07
CA ASP A 708 -4.68 -2.70 10.31
C ASP A 708 -4.54 -2.37 11.80
N TYR A 709 -3.46 -2.86 12.41
CA TYR A 709 -3.16 -2.75 13.83
C TYR A 709 -1.96 -1.82 14.09
N ARG A 710 -1.46 -1.15 13.04
CA ARG A 710 -0.20 -0.40 13.13
C ARG A 710 -0.34 0.84 13.99
N SER A 711 -1.52 1.46 14.00
CA SER A 711 -1.83 2.61 14.87
C SER A 711 -1.79 2.26 16.36
N THR A 712 -2.24 1.06 16.72
CA THR A 712 -2.20 0.53 18.10
C THR A 712 -0.88 -0.17 18.42
N LYS A 713 -0.01 -0.35 17.42
CA LYS A 713 1.24 -1.14 17.50
C LYS A 713 1.00 -2.59 17.90
N GLU A 714 -0.19 -3.10 17.62
CA GLU A 714 -0.53 -4.48 17.85
C GLU A 714 -0.24 -5.32 16.61
N PHE A 715 -0.26 -6.64 16.80
CA PHE A 715 -0.17 -7.61 15.74
C PHE A 715 -0.85 -8.90 16.22
N ARG A 716 -1.47 -9.64 15.30
CA ARG A 716 -1.94 -10.98 15.61
C ARG A 716 -0.89 -12.00 15.24
N MET A 717 -0.81 -13.07 16.02
CA MET A 717 0.13 -14.17 15.83
C MET A 717 -0.60 -15.49 16.02
N ALA A 718 -0.37 -16.45 15.11
CA ALA A 718 -0.91 -17.79 15.20
C ALA A 718 0.18 -18.83 14.93
N ALA A 719 0.05 -19.99 15.57
CA ALA A 719 0.75 -21.20 15.15
C ALA A 719 -0.07 -21.93 14.09
N THR A 720 0.55 -22.35 13.01
CA THR A 720 -0.05 -23.20 11.97
C THR A 720 0.64 -24.56 11.96
N VAL A 721 -0.15 -25.63 12.08
CA VAL A 721 0.34 -27.00 12.16
C VAL A 721 -0.45 -27.85 11.17
N TYR A 722 0.21 -28.28 10.08
CA TYR A 722 -0.45 -29.16 9.11
C TYR A 722 -0.37 -30.59 9.63
N VAL A 723 -1.53 -31.23 9.67
CA VAL A 723 -1.68 -32.62 10.08
C VAL A 723 -2.26 -33.44 8.93
N ALA A 724 -1.73 -34.64 8.70
CA ALA A 724 -2.20 -35.50 7.62
C ALA A 724 -2.23 -36.99 7.98
N ASP A 725 -3.25 -37.69 7.46
CA ASP A 725 -3.28 -39.15 7.32
C ASP A 725 -2.66 -39.55 5.98
N VAL A 726 -1.33 -39.53 5.96
CA VAL A 726 -0.49 -39.75 4.78
C VAL A 726 -0.58 -41.21 4.32
N ASN A 727 -0.78 -41.40 3.03
CA ASN A 727 -0.74 -42.69 2.35
C ASN A 727 -0.31 -42.52 0.89
N GLU A 728 -0.10 -43.63 0.18
CA GLU A 728 0.36 -43.62 -1.22
C GLU A 728 -0.56 -42.85 -2.17
N MET A 729 -1.87 -42.72 -1.85
CA MET A 729 -2.82 -42.04 -2.74
C MET A 729 -2.81 -40.52 -2.59
N ASN A 730 -2.32 -39.98 -1.46
CA ASN A 730 -2.36 -38.53 -1.19
C ASN A 730 -0.99 -37.87 -0.99
N ALA A 731 0.09 -38.66 -0.84
CA ALA A 731 1.42 -38.11 -0.57
C ALA A 731 1.90 -37.13 -1.64
N GLU A 732 1.68 -37.42 -2.93
CA GLU A 732 2.03 -36.52 -4.04
C GLU A 732 1.29 -35.19 -3.93
N SER A 733 -0.04 -35.22 -3.75
CA SER A 733 -0.85 -34.00 -3.59
C SER A 733 -0.43 -33.17 -2.37
N ILE A 734 -0.04 -33.82 -1.27
CA ILE A 734 0.43 -33.12 -0.07
C ILE A 734 1.78 -32.43 -0.33
N VAL A 735 2.73 -33.12 -0.95
CA VAL A 735 4.06 -32.59 -1.27
C VAL A 735 3.99 -31.44 -2.27
N ASP A 736 3.08 -31.52 -3.24
CA ASP A 736 2.88 -30.46 -4.24
C ASP A 736 2.40 -29.14 -3.63
N GLY A 737 1.74 -29.17 -2.47
CA GLY A 737 1.27 -27.97 -1.77
C GLY A 737 2.21 -27.44 -0.70
N TYR A 738 3.46 -27.92 -0.64
CA TYR A 738 4.44 -27.36 0.31
C TYR A 738 4.72 -25.89 -0.01
N THR A 739 4.62 -25.04 1.02
CA THR A 739 4.88 -23.59 0.91
C THR A 739 5.99 -23.11 1.83
N GLN A 740 6.54 -23.99 2.68
CA GLN A 740 7.68 -23.70 3.56
C GLN A 740 8.96 -24.39 3.05
N TYR A 741 10.09 -23.96 3.62
CA TYR A 741 11.41 -24.49 3.30
C TYR A 741 11.66 -25.90 3.84
N PHE A 742 11.16 -26.20 5.04
CA PHE A 742 11.21 -27.53 5.65
C PHE A 742 9.78 -27.97 6.00
N PRO A 743 9.40 -29.23 5.72
CA PRO A 743 10.22 -30.34 5.22
C PRO A 743 10.57 -30.20 3.72
N PRO A 744 11.63 -30.88 3.24
CA PRO A 744 11.94 -30.88 1.81
C PRO A 744 10.81 -31.54 1.01
N THR A 745 10.62 -31.09 -0.23
CA THR A 745 9.68 -31.66 -1.22
C THR A 745 10.11 -33.08 -1.60
N ASP A 746 9.84 -34.05 -0.73
CA ASP A 746 10.24 -35.46 -0.84
C ASP A 746 9.08 -36.37 -0.41
N MET A 747 8.50 -37.06 -1.38
CA MET A 747 7.37 -37.95 -1.18
C MET A 747 7.72 -39.19 -0.34
N GLU A 748 8.91 -39.76 -0.53
CA GLU A 748 9.33 -40.95 0.22
C GLU A 748 9.55 -40.59 1.69
N LEU A 749 10.13 -39.41 1.95
CA LEU A 749 10.27 -38.88 3.30
C LEU A 749 8.91 -38.68 3.97
N LEU A 750 7.95 -38.03 3.30
CA LEU A 750 6.62 -37.82 3.86
C LEU A 750 5.91 -39.16 4.16
N LEU A 751 5.96 -40.13 3.24
CA LEU A 751 5.41 -41.47 3.45
C LEU A 751 6.06 -42.18 4.64
N SER A 752 7.37 -41.99 4.85
CA SER A 752 8.08 -42.54 6.01
C SER A 752 7.56 -42.00 7.36
N TRP A 753 6.85 -40.87 7.35
CA TRP A 753 6.25 -40.28 8.54
C TRP A 753 4.78 -40.66 8.75
N ALA A 754 4.18 -41.47 7.87
CA ALA A 754 2.78 -41.86 7.97
C ALA A 754 2.43 -42.44 9.36
N GLY A 755 1.47 -41.80 10.04
CA GLY A 755 1.03 -42.17 11.38
C GLY A 755 2.10 -42.05 12.47
N ARG A 756 3.16 -41.25 12.27
CA ARG A 756 4.27 -41.13 13.22
C ARG A 756 3.86 -40.50 14.55
N HIS A 757 2.92 -39.55 14.55
CA HIS A 757 2.58 -38.75 15.75
C HIS A 757 1.24 -39.14 16.37
N TRP A 758 0.37 -39.85 15.65
CA TRP A 758 -0.82 -40.48 16.21
C TRP A 758 -1.21 -41.69 15.37
N LYS A 759 -1.74 -42.75 16.01
CA LYS A 759 -2.32 -43.92 15.32
C LYS A 759 -3.65 -44.31 15.96
N LYS A 760 -4.58 -44.75 15.13
CA LYS A 760 -5.85 -45.33 15.58
C LYS A 760 -5.59 -46.50 16.53
N GLY A 761 -6.11 -46.42 17.75
CA GLY A 761 -5.89 -47.41 18.81
C GLY A 761 -4.56 -47.32 19.57
N GLY A 762 -3.56 -46.60 19.04
CA GLY A 762 -2.28 -46.35 19.71
C GLY A 762 -2.20 -45.02 20.46
N GLY A 763 -3.05 -44.05 20.10
CA GLY A 763 -3.04 -42.70 20.67
C GLY A 763 -1.97 -41.78 20.07
N ALA A 764 -1.84 -40.58 20.63
CA ALA A 764 -0.85 -39.58 20.21
C ALA A 764 0.49 -39.76 20.93
N SER A 765 1.58 -39.54 20.21
CA SER A 765 2.94 -39.61 20.73
C SER A 765 3.87 -38.68 19.95
N LEU A 766 3.74 -37.38 20.15
CA LEU A 766 4.75 -36.41 19.73
C LEU A 766 6.09 -36.62 20.49
N PRO A 767 7.24 -36.24 19.89
CA PRO A 767 8.53 -36.28 20.55
C PRO A 767 8.50 -35.55 21.89
N LYS A 768 8.98 -36.20 22.96
CA LYS A 768 8.99 -35.59 24.29
C LYS A 768 10.12 -34.57 24.40
N PRO A 769 9.89 -33.42 25.08
CA PRO A 769 10.92 -32.43 25.32
C PRO A 769 12.15 -33.04 26.00
N HIS A 770 13.32 -32.83 25.44
CA HIS A 770 14.57 -33.20 26.09
C HIS A 770 14.80 -32.33 27.35
N PRO A 771 15.67 -32.74 28.30
CA PRO A 771 15.88 -32.01 29.56
C PRO A 771 16.28 -30.54 29.38
N ASN A 772 17.07 -30.23 28.34
CA ASN A 772 17.51 -28.87 28.05
C ASN A 772 16.52 -28.02 27.22
N HIS A 773 15.37 -28.57 26.85
CA HIS A 773 14.40 -27.89 25.98
C HIS A 773 13.88 -26.65 26.70
N ILE A 774 13.59 -25.58 25.96
CA ILE A 774 13.30 -24.27 26.57
C ILE A 774 12.11 -24.32 27.54
N LEU A 775 11.07 -25.07 27.17
CA LEU A 775 9.90 -25.32 28.02
C LEU A 775 10.12 -26.33 29.16
N SER A 776 11.23 -27.08 29.18
CA SER A 776 11.54 -28.02 30.27
C SER A 776 12.13 -27.33 31.51
N ARG A 777 12.71 -26.13 31.36
CA ARG A 777 13.45 -25.42 32.42
C ARG A 777 12.59 -24.93 33.59
N TYR A 778 11.27 -24.98 33.47
CA TYR A 778 10.33 -24.39 34.42
C TYR A 778 9.39 -25.42 35.06
N ARG A 779 9.73 -26.71 34.98
CA ARG A 779 8.97 -27.78 35.62
C ARG A 779 9.46 -28.13 37.04
N GLU A 780 10.44 -27.37 37.54
CA GLU A 780 10.84 -27.32 38.96
C GLU A 780 10.25 -26.06 39.60
#